data_AF-A0A671QUM1-F1
#
_entry.id   AF-A0A671QUM1-F1
#
_cell.length_a   1.000
_cell.length_b   1.000
_cell.length_c   1.000
_cell.angle_alpha   90.00
_cell.angle_beta   90.00
_cell.angle_gamma   90.00
#
_symmetry.space_group_name_H-M   'P 1'
#
loop_
_entity.id
_entity.type
_entity.pdbx_description
1 polymer ?
#
loop_
_entity_poly.entity_id
_entity_poly.type
_entity_poly.pdbx_seq_one_letter_code
_entity_poly.pdbx_strand_id
1 'polypeptide(L)'
;MTPSVRLQEMIRVIRSARTQGEERGIIQKECADIRAQFRQGDNGERSHSLAKLLYVHMLGYPAHFGQMECVRLIASPRYSEKRIGYLGAMMLLDEKQDASLLITNSIKNDLSHSSQYVQSLALCTLACMGSAEMCRDLAPEIERLLRASNCYIKKKATLCAVHIIRKVPELAELFTPSARSLLSEKNHGVLHGAVVLITELCEHNPDTLDQFRKAVPELVQIMKGLVTSSYSPEHNVAGISDPFLQVRILRLLRILGHNNDTASDAMNDLLAQVATNTDSSKTAGSAVLYETVLTIMDINSESGLRVLAVNILGRFLLNNDRNIRYISMTSLQKIVQTDHNAVQRHRGTIVDCLKDQDTSVKRHTNGRVITVINSALFLLQSCIGTVTCPCAGGDVRDETVPNLIQLITTASELHCYTVHKLYRALVKEISQQPLVQVACWCIGEYGDLLLKGECEEIEPVQVTEDDVLDALETVLQSHMSSPATRGFALTATMKLSTRITDNVDRIRSIVSIYGSCIDLELQQRAVEYNALFKKYDHMRAAVLERMPVMGKNSPGHTNGDTSGENKEPDPSKPKPVEAGLLSEPASQVCDLLDLLGGTDTPLQPNPAPTSTPTTTSSTDLLDLLGGLDVQLQMKAPSGNVIPAHGLGQVTQTVVLNNPNKASLPCLFLCSCLSH
;
A
#
# COMPACT_ATOMS: atom_id res chain seq x y z
N MET A 1 51.31 -24.81 4.61
CA MET A 1 49.99 -24.18 4.68
C MET A 1 50.21 -22.70 4.93
N THR A 2 49.73 -21.83 4.05
CA THR A 2 49.90 -20.38 4.19
C THR A 2 49.08 -19.86 5.36
N PRO A 3 49.63 -18.98 6.21
CA PRO A 3 48.91 -18.39 7.34
C PRO A 3 47.67 -17.64 6.87
N SER A 4 46.62 -17.63 7.69
CA SER A 4 45.34 -17.01 7.36
C SER A 4 45.52 -15.52 7.01
N VAL A 5 45.12 -15.15 5.79
CA VAL A 5 45.19 -13.78 5.29
C VAL A 5 44.30 -12.88 6.14
N ARG A 6 44.80 -11.70 6.55
CA ARG A 6 44.01 -10.72 7.30
C ARG A 6 42.84 -10.21 6.46
N LEU A 7 41.72 -9.89 7.11
CA LEU A 7 40.52 -9.35 6.47
C LEU A 7 40.81 -8.21 5.49
N GLN A 8 41.68 -7.27 5.88
CA GLN A 8 42.04 -6.11 5.04
C GLN A 8 42.69 -6.51 3.71
N GLU A 9 43.50 -7.57 3.72
CA GLU A 9 44.19 -8.03 2.52
C GLU A 9 43.24 -8.80 1.60
N MET A 10 42.32 -9.59 2.16
CA MET A 10 41.21 -10.18 1.39
C MET A 10 40.36 -9.09 0.70
N ILE A 11 40.01 -8.02 1.43
CA ILE A 11 39.26 -6.88 0.86
C ILE A 11 40.07 -6.22 -0.27
N ARG A 12 41.38 -6.06 -0.12
CA ARG A 12 42.25 -5.50 -1.16
C ARG A 12 42.24 -6.37 -2.42
N VAL A 13 42.35 -7.70 -2.27
CA VAL A 13 42.34 -8.65 -3.39
C VAL A 13 40.98 -8.63 -4.10
N ILE A 14 39.87 -8.64 -3.36
CA ILE A 14 38.52 -8.54 -3.94
C ILE A 14 38.35 -7.23 -4.71
N ARG A 15 38.82 -6.11 -4.15
CA ARG A 15 38.78 -4.79 -4.83
C ARG A 15 39.67 -4.69 -6.06
N SER A 16 40.64 -5.59 -6.21
CA SER A 16 41.51 -5.64 -7.39
C SER A 16 40.88 -6.41 -8.56
N ALA A 17 39.80 -7.16 -8.31
CA ALA A 17 39.09 -7.89 -9.34
C ALA A 17 38.47 -6.91 -10.36
N ARG A 18 38.70 -7.17 -11.65
CA ARG A 18 38.19 -6.30 -12.73
C ARG A 18 36.83 -6.73 -13.23
N THR A 19 36.47 -7.99 -12.99
CA THR A 19 35.22 -8.60 -13.46
C THR A 19 34.51 -9.30 -12.32
N GLN A 20 33.17 -9.37 -12.37
CA GLN A 20 32.38 -10.10 -11.39
C GLN A 20 32.72 -11.62 -11.39
N GLY A 21 33.17 -12.17 -12.52
CA GLY A 21 33.62 -13.56 -12.61
C GLY A 21 34.91 -13.83 -11.83
N GLU A 22 35.89 -12.94 -11.95
CA GLU A 22 37.14 -12.99 -11.18
C GLU A 22 36.88 -12.81 -9.68
N GLU A 23 36.01 -11.85 -9.32
CA GLU A 23 35.56 -11.65 -7.94
C GLU A 23 34.95 -12.94 -7.37
N ARG A 24 34.01 -13.56 -8.09
CA ARG A 24 33.41 -14.85 -7.70
C ARG A 24 34.45 -15.95 -7.50
N GLY A 25 35.46 -16.03 -8.37
CA GLY A 25 36.54 -17.01 -8.25
C GLY A 25 37.37 -16.81 -6.98
N ILE A 26 37.73 -15.56 -6.66
CA ILE A 26 38.45 -15.20 -5.43
C ILE A 26 37.59 -15.56 -4.21
N ILE A 27 36.32 -15.18 -4.20
CA ILE A 27 35.40 -15.46 -3.08
C ILE A 27 35.23 -16.96 -2.87
N GLN A 28 35.07 -17.75 -3.93
CA GLN A 28 34.94 -19.20 -3.82
C GLN A 28 36.19 -19.86 -3.22
N LYS A 29 37.38 -19.39 -3.62
CA LYS A 29 38.66 -19.85 -3.06
C LYS A 29 38.76 -19.53 -1.57
N GLU A 30 38.53 -18.27 -1.20
CA GLU A 30 38.57 -17.84 0.21
C GLU A 30 37.50 -18.55 1.06
N CYS A 31 36.29 -18.78 0.53
CA CYS A 31 35.26 -19.54 1.23
C CYS A 31 35.65 -21.01 1.43
N ALA A 32 36.37 -21.62 0.48
CA ALA A 32 36.91 -22.97 0.66
C ALA A 32 37.95 -23.01 1.78
N ASP A 33 38.84 -22.02 1.84
CA ASP A 33 39.84 -21.89 2.91
C ASP A 33 39.19 -21.66 4.27
N ILE A 34 38.17 -20.78 4.37
CA ILE A 34 37.39 -20.57 5.61
C ILE A 34 36.73 -21.87 6.06
N ARG A 35 36.11 -22.64 5.15
CA ARG A 35 35.52 -23.94 5.49
C ARG A 35 36.54 -24.95 6.00
N ALA A 36 37.75 -24.95 5.44
CA ALA A 36 38.84 -25.80 5.92
C ALA A 36 39.29 -25.36 7.33
N GLN A 37 39.40 -24.06 7.58
CA GLN A 37 39.76 -23.49 8.88
C GLN A 37 38.73 -23.81 9.97
N PHE A 38 37.43 -23.75 9.67
CA PHE A 38 36.38 -24.12 10.62
C PHE A 38 36.42 -25.60 11.04
N ARG A 39 36.95 -26.49 10.20
CA ARG A 39 37.12 -27.91 10.56
C ARG A 39 38.31 -28.16 11.49
N GLN A 40 39.35 -27.33 11.42
CA GLN A 40 40.63 -27.57 12.11
C GLN A 40 40.60 -27.23 13.60
N GLY A 41 39.55 -26.57 14.09
CA GLY A 41 39.29 -26.46 15.53
C GLY A 41 40.18 -25.50 16.31
N ASP A 42 41.11 -24.77 15.69
CA ASP A 42 41.93 -23.79 16.42
C ASP A 42 41.10 -22.56 16.83
N ASN A 43 41.15 -22.17 18.11
CA ASN A 43 40.29 -21.11 18.66
C ASN A 43 40.78 -19.70 18.30
N GLY A 44 42.06 -19.51 18.00
CA GLY A 44 42.63 -18.18 17.75
C GLY A 44 42.21 -17.55 16.41
N GLU A 45 42.06 -18.35 15.36
CA GLU A 45 41.82 -17.86 13.99
C GLU A 45 40.34 -17.87 13.57
N ARG A 46 39.44 -18.45 14.37
CA ARG A 46 38.00 -18.53 14.05
C ARG A 46 37.34 -17.17 13.96
N SER A 47 37.66 -16.25 14.87
CA SER A 47 37.10 -14.89 14.86
C SER A 47 37.45 -14.13 13.58
N HIS A 48 38.70 -14.24 13.10
CA HIS A 48 39.13 -13.66 11.83
C HIS A 48 38.46 -14.32 10.63
N SER A 49 38.32 -15.64 10.67
CA SER A 49 37.69 -16.42 9.60
C SER A 49 36.20 -16.11 9.47
N LEU A 50 35.50 -15.95 10.61
CA LEU A 50 34.12 -15.49 10.62
C LEU A 50 34.00 -14.04 10.13
N ALA A 51 34.90 -13.14 10.54
CA ALA A 51 34.87 -11.75 10.06
C ALA A 51 35.04 -11.67 8.52
N LYS A 52 35.90 -12.51 7.93
CA LYS A 52 36.01 -12.67 6.46
C LYS A 52 34.68 -13.13 5.86
N LEU A 53 34.05 -14.15 6.45
CA LEU A 53 32.76 -14.66 6.00
C LEU A 53 31.63 -13.62 6.08
N LEU A 54 31.61 -12.79 7.13
CA LEU A 54 30.62 -11.69 7.26
C LEU A 54 30.80 -10.65 6.15
N TYR A 55 32.05 -10.36 5.75
CA TYR A 55 32.30 -9.50 4.60
C TYR A 55 31.78 -10.11 3.29
N VAL A 56 32.02 -11.41 3.08
CA VAL A 56 31.48 -12.15 1.93
C VAL A 56 29.94 -12.08 1.90
N HIS A 57 29.29 -12.20 3.06
CA HIS A 57 27.85 -12.07 3.18
C HIS A 57 27.36 -10.65 2.83
N MET A 58 28.07 -9.60 3.25
CA MET A 58 27.73 -8.21 2.87
C MET A 58 27.81 -7.97 1.36
N LEU A 59 28.66 -8.71 0.63
CA LEU A 59 28.70 -8.67 -0.84
C LEU A 59 27.54 -9.43 -1.51
N GLY A 60 26.71 -10.12 -0.74
CA GLY A 60 25.54 -10.87 -1.22
C GLY A 60 25.80 -12.35 -1.53
N TYR A 61 26.96 -12.89 -1.16
CA TYR A 61 27.26 -14.32 -1.35
C TYR A 61 26.75 -15.19 -0.20
N PRO A 62 26.41 -16.47 -0.47
CA PRO A 62 25.85 -17.37 0.54
C PRO A 62 26.87 -17.75 1.63
N ALA A 63 26.50 -17.52 2.90
CA ALA A 63 27.36 -17.68 4.07
C ALA A 63 26.77 -18.59 5.18
N HIS A 64 25.74 -19.39 4.86
CA HIS A 64 24.98 -20.17 5.84
C HIS A 64 25.84 -21.12 6.70
N PHE A 65 26.94 -21.66 6.16
CA PHE A 65 27.81 -22.58 6.89
C PHE A 65 28.53 -21.94 8.10
N GLY A 66 28.54 -20.61 8.20
CA GLY A 66 29.13 -19.89 9.35
C GLY A 66 28.25 -19.78 10.58
N GLN A 67 26.96 -20.11 10.48
CA GLN A 67 25.96 -19.89 11.54
C GLN A 67 26.33 -20.58 12.85
N MET A 68 26.74 -21.86 12.81
CA MET A 68 27.12 -22.60 14.01
C MET A 68 28.42 -22.09 14.63
N GLU A 69 29.34 -21.55 13.82
CA GLU A 69 30.56 -20.92 14.33
C GLU A 69 30.26 -19.59 15.04
N CYS A 70 29.22 -18.85 14.64
CA CYS A 70 28.74 -17.70 15.42
C CYS A 70 28.30 -18.13 16.83
N VAL A 71 27.49 -19.19 16.93
CA VAL A 71 27.02 -19.72 18.23
C VAL A 71 28.20 -20.14 19.11
N ARG A 72 29.20 -20.84 18.53
CA ARG A 72 30.42 -21.25 19.25
C ARG A 72 31.25 -20.06 19.74
N LEU A 73 31.37 -19.00 18.92
CA LEU A 73 32.12 -17.79 19.30
C LEU A 73 31.39 -16.97 20.37
N ILE A 74 30.05 -16.99 20.38
CA ILE A 74 29.25 -16.39 21.47
C ILE A 74 29.52 -17.11 22.79
N ALA A 75 29.67 -18.44 22.78
CA ALA A 75 29.98 -19.20 23.99
C ALA A 75 31.43 -19.02 24.51
N SER A 76 32.33 -18.40 23.74
CA SER A 76 33.72 -18.14 24.16
C SER A 76 33.80 -17.14 25.32
N PRO A 77 34.75 -17.27 26.27
CA PRO A 77 34.95 -16.29 27.34
C PRO A 77 35.61 -14.99 26.86
N ARG A 78 36.21 -14.96 25.67
CA ARG A 78 36.96 -13.79 25.18
C ARG A 78 36.03 -12.75 24.58
N TYR A 79 36.16 -11.50 25.02
CA TYR A 79 35.33 -10.39 24.53
C TYR A 79 35.46 -10.15 23.01
N SER A 80 36.67 -10.27 22.45
CA SER A 80 36.92 -10.09 21.01
C SER A 80 36.17 -11.13 20.17
N GLU A 81 36.15 -12.39 20.62
CA GLU A 81 35.45 -13.49 19.96
C GLU A 81 33.93 -13.35 20.11
N LYS A 82 33.43 -13.06 21.33
CA LYS A 82 32.01 -12.77 21.56
C LYS A 82 31.50 -11.62 20.68
N ARG A 83 32.27 -10.54 20.55
CA ARG A 83 31.89 -9.37 19.74
C ARG A 83 31.64 -9.74 18.27
N ILE A 84 32.54 -10.55 17.68
CA ILE A 84 32.37 -11.01 16.29
C ILE A 84 31.27 -12.06 16.19
N GLY A 85 31.13 -12.94 17.19
CA GLY A 85 30.05 -13.93 17.26
C GLY A 85 28.67 -13.27 17.28
N TYR A 86 28.46 -12.29 18.16
CA TYR A 86 27.20 -11.53 18.26
C TYR A 86 26.92 -10.69 17.01
N LEU A 87 27.94 -10.07 16.40
CA LEU A 87 27.78 -9.39 15.11
C LEU A 87 27.37 -10.38 14.02
N GLY A 88 28.00 -11.54 13.96
CA GLY A 88 27.66 -12.56 12.98
C GLY A 88 26.28 -13.15 13.19
N ALA A 89 25.86 -13.33 14.44
CA ALA A 89 24.48 -13.70 14.75
C ALA A 89 23.49 -12.66 14.21
N MET A 90 23.75 -11.35 14.40
CA MET A 90 22.85 -10.26 13.93
C MET A 90 22.71 -10.20 12.41
N MET A 91 23.64 -10.78 11.66
CA MET A 91 23.64 -10.75 10.20
C MET A 91 23.23 -12.08 9.56
N LEU A 92 23.61 -13.22 10.14
CA LEU A 92 23.48 -14.54 9.52
C LEU A 92 22.34 -15.40 10.06
N LEU A 93 21.76 -15.04 11.21
CA LEU A 93 20.72 -15.82 11.85
C LEU A 93 19.37 -15.14 11.67
N ASP A 94 18.43 -15.91 11.11
CA ASP A 94 17.04 -15.54 10.97
C ASP A 94 16.20 -16.19 12.08
N GLU A 95 15.03 -15.61 12.34
CA GLU A 95 14.06 -16.12 13.33
C GLU A 95 13.57 -17.55 13.04
N LYS A 96 13.65 -17.99 11.78
CA LYS A 96 13.17 -19.31 11.34
C LYS A 96 14.14 -20.46 11.62
N GLN A 97 15.36 -20.16 12.06
CA GLN A 97 16.42 -21.16 12.26
C GLN A 97 16.48 -21.60 13.72
N ASP A 98 16.55 -22.92 13.96
CA ASP A 98 16.66 -23.53 15.30
C ASP A 98 17.89 -23.06 16.08
N ALA A 99 18.93 -22.59 15.38
CA ALA A 99 20.14 -22.03 15.96
C ALA A 99 19.88 -20.79 16.84
N SER A 100 18.77 -20.07 16.64
CA SER A 100 18.36 -18.93 17.47
C SER A 100 18.11 -19.34 18.94
N LEU A 101 17.54 -20.53 19.16
CA LEU A 101 17.26 -21.05 20.50
C LEU A 101 18.53 -21.34 21.30
N LEU A 102 19.59 -21.84 20.64
CA LEU A 102 20.88 -22.11 21.27
C LEU A 102 21.54 -20.83 21.81
N ILE A 103 21.29 -19.70 21.16
CA ILE A 103 21.83 -18.40 21.57
C ILE A 103 21.09 -17.86 22.79
N THR A 104 19.82 -18.20 22.99
CA THR A 104 19.02 -17.74 24.15
C THR A 104 19.72 -18.01 25.47
N ASN A 105 20.22 -19.23 25.67
CA ASN A 105 20.94 -19.59 26.90
C ASN A 105 22.26 -18.81 27.02
N SER A 106 22.98 -18.64 25.92
CA SER A 106 24.23 -17.87 25.92
C SER A 106 23.99 -16.39 26.22
N ILE A 107 22.91 -15.79 25.69
CA ILE A 107 22.47 -14.43 25.99
C ILE A 107 22.11 -14.33 27.47
N LYS A 108 21.33 -15.27 28.02
CA LYS A 108 20.94 -15.27 29.44
C LYS A 108 22.16 -15.23 30.36
N ASN A 109 23.16 -16.07 30.08
CA ASN A 109 24.43 -16.07 30.82
C ASN A 109 25.17 -14.75 30.67
N ASP A 110 25.25 -14.20 29.44
CA ASP A 110 25.94 -12.95 29.16
C ASP A 110 25.25 -11.69 29.73
N LEU A 111 23.92 -11.72 29.94
CA LEU A 111 23.16 -10.67 30.63
C LEU A 111 23.48 -10.62 32.13
N SER A 112 23.93 -11.73 32.72
CA SER A 112 24.37 -11.81 34.11
C SER A 112 25.88 -11.57 34.31
N HIS A 113 26.63 -11.42 33.21
CA HIS A 113 28.09 -11.33 33.24
C HIS A 113 28.59 -10.05 33.94
N SER A 114 29.75 -10.10 34.62
CA SER A 114 30.31 -8.98 35.39
C SER A 114 30.66 -7.74 34.54
N SER A 115 31.13 -7.97 33.31
CA SER A 115 31.49 -6.91 32.36
C SER A 115 30.26 -6.29 31.69
N GLN A 116 30.09 -4.98 31.87
CA GLN A 116 29.08 -4.17 31.19
C GLN A 116 29.15 -4.27 29.65
N TYR A 117 30.34 -4.48 29.07
CA TYR A 117 30.47 -4.55 27.62
C TYR A 117 29.88 -5.84 27.06
N VAL A 118 30.01 -6.96 27.78
CA VAL A 118 29.43 -8.26 27.40
C VAL A 118 27.90 -8.20 27.51
N GLN A 119 27.38 -7.69 28.63
CA GLN A 119 25.94 -7.44 28.79
C GLN A 119 25.40 -6.57 27.66
N SER A 120 26.14 -5.55 27.24
CA SER A 120 25.74 -4.64 26.18
C SER A 120 25.64 -5.30 24.80
N LEU A 121 26.49 -6.29 24.52
CA LEU A 121 26.46 -7.06 23.27
C LEU A 121 25.24 -7.98 23.24
N ALA A 122 24.97 -8.66 24.36
CA ALA A 122 23.79 -9.50 24.53
C ALA A 122 22.49 -8.69 24.36
N LEU A 123 22.40 -7.52 25.01
CA LEU A 123 21.25 -6.59 24.88
C LEU A 123 21.04 -6.09 23.45
N CYS A 124 22.12 -5.69 22.76
CA CYS A 124 22.03 -5.24 21.37
C CYS A 124 21.57 -6.36 20.45
N THR A 125 22.10 -7.57 20.64
CA THR A 125 21.72 -8.73 19.85
C THR A 125 20.24 -9.05 20.03
N LEU A 126 19.78 -9.12 21.28
CA LEU A 126 18.37 -9.38 21.60
C LEU A 126 17.44 -8.31 21.01
N ALA A 127 17.84 -7.03 21.04
CA ALA A 127 17.06 -5.94 20.46
C ALA A 127 16.99 -5.96 18.92
N CYS A 128 17.94 -6.63 18.24
CA CYS A 128 17.96 -6.70 16.77
C CYS A 128 17.33 -7.98 16.21
N MET A 129 17.54 -9.14 16.84
CA MET A 129 17.10 -10.45 16.33
C MET A 129 16.13 -11.20 17.24
N GLY A 130 15.73 -10.60 18.38
CA GLY A 130 14.96 -11.32 19.39
C GLY A 130 13.67 -11.90 18.82
N SER A 131 13.55 -13.24 18.83
CA SER A 131 12.32 -13.95 18.51
C SER A 131 11.31 -13.82 19.65
N ALA A 132 10.03 -14.05 19.38
CA ALA A 132 8.98 -13.95 20.41
C ALA A 132 9.25 -14.88 21.62
N GLU A 133 9.83 -16.06 21.40
CA GLU A 133 10.19 -17.00 22.46
C GLU A 133 11.37 -16.51 23.31
N MET A 134 12.42 -15.98 22.65
CA MET A 134 13.56 -15.36 23.35
C MET A 134 13.12 -14.17 24.20
N CYS A 135 12.23 -13.33 23.65
CA CYS A 135 11.67 -12.18 24.34
C CYS A 135 10.90 -12.60 25.60
N ARG A 136 10.12 -13.68 25.54
CA ARG A 136 9.41 -14.22 26.72
C ARG A 136 10.35 -14.75 27.80
N ASP A 137 11.35 -15.56 27.45
CA ASP A 137 12.27 -16.13 28.46
C ASP A 137 13.19 -15.06 29.09
N LEU A 138 13.60 -14.05 28.32
CA LEU A 138 14.59 -13.06 28.76
C LEU A 138 13.98 -11.78 29.35
N ALA A 139 12.67 -11.54 29.19
CA ALA A 139 12.01 -10.34 29.71
C ALA A 139 12.28 -10.05 31.20
N PRO A 140 12.26 -11.05 32.12
CA PRO A 140 12.57 -10.81 33.54
C PRO A 140 14.00 -10.30 33.77
N GLU A 141 14.98 -10.77 32.98
CA GLU A 141 16.36 -10.31 33.08
C GLU A 141 16.52 -8.88 32.58
N ILE A 142 15.78 -8.49 31.53
CA ILE A 142 15.78 -7.12 31.02
C ILE A 142 15.18 -6.17 32.06
N GLU A 143 14.08 -6.56 32.68
CA GLU A 143 13.43 -5.78 33.74
C GLU A 143 14.39 -5.56 34.93
N ARG A 144 15.12 -6.60 35.34
CA ARG A 144 16.18 -6.49 36.36
C ARG A 144 17.29 -5.50 35.94
N LEU A 145 17.71 -5.53 34.68
CA LEU A 145 18.77 -4.64 34.16
C LEU A 145 18.31 -3.18 34.01
N LEU A 146 17.01 -2.90 33.86
CA LEU A 146 16.48 -1.53 33.88
C LEU A 146 16.67 -0.85 35.24
N ARG A 147 16.67 -1.64 36.32
CA ARG A 147 16.91 -1.14 37.69
C ARG A 147 18.39 -1.03 38.06
N ALA A 148 19.31 -1.51 37.23
CA ALA A 148 20.74 -1.47 37.51
C ALA A 148 21.27 -0.02 37.50
N SER A 149 22.21 0.35 38.36
CA SER A 149 22.70 1.75 38.48
C SER A 149 23.40 2.30 37.24
N ASN A 150 23.85 1.45 36.32
CA ASN A 150 24.69 1.84 35.19
C ASN A 150 23.89 2.40 34.00
N CYS A 151 24.02 3.71 33.74
CA CYS A 151 23.37 4.41 32.63
C CYS A 151 23.67 3.79 31.25
N TYR A 152 24.86 3.25 31.04
CA TYR A 152 25.25 2.63 29.76
C TYR A 152 24.45 1.35 29.46
N ILE A 153 24.11 0.60 30.51
CA ILE A 153 23.28 -0.60 30.40
C ILE A 153 21.81 -0.21 30.32
N LYS A 154 21.35 0.71 31.19
CA LYS A 154 19.95 1.20 31.18
C LYS A 154 19.51 1.59 29.78
N LYS A 155 20.27 2.46 29.08
CA LYS A 155 19.88 2.93 27.73
C LYS A 155 19.67 1.78 26.72
N LYS A 156 20.46 0.70 26.82
CA LYS A 156 20.35 -0.46 25.92
C LYS A 156 19.23 -1.40 26.37
N ALA A 157 19.09 -1.62 27.67
CA ALA A 157 18.01 -2.41 28.26
C ALA A 157 16.65 -1.79 27.94
N THR A 158 16.53 -0.45 27.98
CA THR A 158 15.29 0.25 27.63
C THR A 158 14.90 0.05 26.16
N LEU A 159 15.86 0.16 25.23
CA LEU A 159 15.60 -0.14 23.81
C LEU A 159 15.34 -1.63 23.54
N CYS A 160 15.92 -2.51 24.35
CA CYS A 160 15.62 -3.93 24.29
C CYS A 160 14.18 -4.21 24.77
N ALA A 161 13.73 -3.55 25.85
CA ALA A 161 12.35 -3.62 26.32
C ALA A 161 11.36 -3.11 25.25
N VAL A 162 11.69 -2.02 24.56
CA VAL A 162 10.93 -1.51 23.38
C VAL A 162 10.76 -2.62 22.33
N HIS A 163 11.84 -3.32 21.97
CA HIS A 163 11.76 -4.43 21.00
C HIS A 163 10.89 -5.58 21.51
N ILE A 164 11.02 -5.94 22.79
CA ILE A 164 10.21 -6.99 23.42
C ILE A 164 8.71 -6.63 23.34
N ILE A 165 8.33 -5.39 23.63
CA ILE A 165 6.92 -4.95 23.58
C ILE A 165 6.38 -4.99 22.15
N ARG A 166 7.16 -4.53 21.16
CA ARG A 166 6.76 -4.61 19.74
C ARG A 166 6.53 -6.04 19.26
N LYS A 167 7.29 -7.01 19.79
CA LYS A 167 7.20 -8.43 19.43
C LYS A 167 6.13 -9.18 20.24
N VAL A 168 6.03 -8.89 21.53
CA VAL A 168 5.13 -9.55 22.49
C VAL A 168 4.44 -8.47 23.34
N PRO A 169 3.33 -7.89 22.87
CA PRO A 169 2.63 -6.81 23.58
C PRO A 169 2.11 -7.19 24.97
N GLU A 170 1.85 -8.49 25.20
CA GLU A 170 1.38 -9.03 26.49
C GLU A 170 2.32 -8.73 27.66
N LEU A 171 3.61 -8.52 27.39
CA LEU A 171 4.62 -8.24 28.44
C LEU A 171 4.71 -6.76 28.83
N ALA A 172 3.86 -5.89 28.27
CA ALA A 172 3.89 -4.45 28.52
C ALA A 172 3.69 -4.07 30.00
N GLU A 173 2.84 -4.80 30.73
CA GLU A 173 2.56 -4.52 32.15
C GLU A 173 3.81 -4.65 33.03
N LEU A 174 4.69 -5.61 32.71
CA LEU A 174 5.94 -5.84 33.43
C LEU A 174 6.87 -4.62 33.41
N PHE A 175 6.93 -3.90 32.27
CA PHE A 175 7.85 -2.79 32.07
C PHE A 175 7.28 -1.43 32.49
N THR A 176 5.96 -1.33 32.71
CA THR A 176 5.27 -0.09 33.09
C THR A 176 5.83 0.60 34.34
N PRO A 177 6.05 -0.09 35.49
CA PRO A 177 6.58 0.58 36.69
C PRO A 177 8.02 1.07 36.50
N SER A 178 8.85 0.26 35.83
CA SER A 178 10.23 0.60 35.52
C SER A 178 10.32 1.78 34.54
N ALA A 179 9.41 1.88 33.57
CA ALA A 179 9.34 3.00 32.64
C ALA A 179 9.06 4.34 33.35
N ARG A 180 8.16 4.37 34.35
CA ARG A 180 7.89 5.59 35.13
C ARG A 180 9.11 6.04 35.92
N SER A 181 9.82 5.11 36.56
CA SER A 181 11.03 5.45 37.32
C SER A 181 12.13 6.07 36.45
N LEU A 182 12.23 5.68 35.17
CA LEU A 182 13.27 6.15 34.26
C LEU A 182 13.08 7.61 33.80
N LEU A 183 11.88 8.19 33.94
CA LEU A 183 11.65 9.62 33.63
C LEU A 183 12.41 10.56 34.58
N SER A 184 12.74 10.10 35.78
CA SER A 184 13.48 10.87 36.78
C SER A 184 15.00 10.93 36.55
N GLU A 185 15.49 10.24 35.52
CA GLU A 185 16.92 10.15 35.20
C GLU A 185 17.47 11.43 34.57
N LYS A 186 18.65 11.86 35.01
CA LYS A 186 19.33 13.05 34.46
C LYS A 186 20.02 12.81 33.13
N ASN A 187 20.32 11.55 32.81
CA ASN A 187 21.05 11.22 31.58
C ASN A 187 20.09 11.27 30.37
N HIS A 188 20.37 12.16 29.42
CA HIS A 188 19.54 12.36 28.22
C HIS A 188 19.36 11.08 27.39
N GLY A 189 20.39 10.23 27.31
CA GLY A 189 20.30 8.97 26.56
C GLY A 189 19.37 7.94 27.21
N VAL A 190 19.33 7.89 28.54
CA VAL A 190 18.38 7.02 29.28
C VAL A 190 16.97 7.58 29.18
N LEU A 191 16.82 8.91 29.33
CA LEU A 191 15.54 9.59 29.20
C LEU A 191 14.95 9.44 27.79
N HIS A 192 15.76 9.56 26.74
CA HIS A 192 15.33 9.29 25.36
C HIS A 192 14.82 7.85 25.21
N GLY A 193 15.55 6.87 25.76
CA GLY A 193 15.09 5.48 25.80
C GLY A 193 13.76 5.34 26.53
N ALA A 194 13.61 5.99 27.69
CA ALA A 194 12.41 5.94 28.51
C ALA A 194 11.19 6.51 27.78
N VAL A 195 11.34 7.66 27.12
CA VAL A 195 10.28 8.28 26.30
C VAL A 195 9.87 7.36 25.15
N VAL A 196 10.82 6.72 24.47
CA VAL A 196 10.51 5.74 23.41
C VAL A 196 9.79 4.52 23.97
N LEU A 197 10.21 4.00 25.13
CA LEU A 197 9.53 2.89 25.81
C LEU A 197 8.08 3.23 26.18
N ILE A 198 7.87 4.41 26.77
CA ILE A 198 6.53 4.87 27.12
C ILE A 198 5.68 5.08 25.86
N THR A 199 6.26 5.61 24.77
CA THR A 199 5.55 5.78 23.50
C THR A 199 4.97 4.45 23.01
N GLU A 200 5.76 3.38 22.97
CA GLU A 200 5.25 2.07 22.54
C GLU A 200 4.25 1.46 23.53
N LEU A 201 4.48 1.62 24.84
CA LEU A 201 3.54 1.15 25.86
C LEU A 201 2.16 1.81 25.71
N CYS A 202 2.15 3.10 25.38
CA CYS A 202 0.96 3.91 25.15
C CYS A 202 0.24 3.57 23.83
N GLU A 203 0.99 3.21 22.77
CA GLU A 203 0.40 2.81 21.49
C GLU A 203 -0.28 1.43 21.55
N HIS A 204 0.26 0.51 22.35
CA HIS A 204 -0.25 -0.86 22.43
C HIS A 204 -1.34 -1.06 23.50
N ASN A 205 -1.28 -0.37 24.64
CA ASN A 205 -2.20 -0.59 25.76
C ASN A 205 -2.96 0.70 26.12
N PRO A 206 -4.30 0.72 26.05
CA PRO A 206 -5.07 1.91 26.43
C PRO A 206 -5.04 2.17 27.95
N ASP A 207 -4.95 1.15 28.79
CA ASP A 207 -4.95 1.32 30.25
C ASP A 207 -3.68 1.99 30.79
N THR A 208 -2.54 1.78 30.10
CA THR A 208 -1.28 2.42 30.47
C THR A 208 -1.30 3.92 30.11
N LEU A 209 -2.05 4.32 29.08
CA LEU A 209 -2.24 5.74 28.72
C LEU A 209 -2.76 6.54 29.91
N ASP A 210 -3.76 6.02 30.64
CA ASP A 210 -4.34 6.72 31.79
C ASP A 210 -3.36 6.86 32.97
N GLN A 211 -2.46 5.90 33.14
CA GLN A 211 -1.41 5.99 34.14
C GLN A 211 -0.34 7.02 33.75
N PHE A 212 0.07 7.05 32.47
CA PHE A 212 1.10 7.96 31.97
C PHE A 212 0.58 9.38 31.69
N ARG A 213 -0.73 9.60 31.55
CA ARG A 213 -1.33 10.95 31.53
C ARG A 213 -0.98 11.77 32.77
N LYS A 214 -0.85 11.13 33.94
CA LYS A 214 -0.39 11.78 35.19
C LYS A 214 1.10 12.20 35.14
N ALA A 215 1.87 11.72 34.17
CA ALA A 215 3.28 12.10 33.96
C ALA A 215 3.44 13.29 32.99
N VAL A 216 2.36 13.76 32.37
CA VAL A 216 2.41 14.88 31.40
C VAL A 216 3.06 16.15 32.00
N PRO A 217 2.73 16.60 33.22
CA PRO A 217 3.36 17.79 33.81
C PRO A 217 4.88 17.64 33.99
N GLU A 218 5.33 16.43 34.35
CA GLU A 218 6.76 16.10 34.52
C GLU A 218 7.49 16.18 33.16
N LEU A 219 6.90 15.61 32.10
CA LEU A 219 7.42 15.69 30.73
C LEU A 219 7.45 17.14 30.22
N VAL A 220 6.42 17.93 30.55
CA VAL A 220 6.36 19.35 30.20
C VAL A 220 7.48 20.14 30.89
N GLN A 221 7.75 19.86 32.16
CA GLN A 221 8.84 20.51 32.89
C GLN A 221 10.22 20.15 32.31
N ILE A 222 10.43 18.89 31.97
CA ILE A 222 11.65 18.43 31.29
C ILE A 222 11.83 19.15 29.95
N MET A 223 10.77 19.24 29.13
CA MET A 223 10.83 19.94 27.85
C MET A 223 11.09 21.45 28.02
N LYS A 224 10.40 22.12 28.96
CA LYS A 224 10.68 23.53 29.29
C LYS A 224 12.13 23.72 29.72
N GLY A 225 12.67 22.78 30.47
CA GLY A 225 14.09 22.69 30.80
C GLY A 225 14.97 22.66 29.55
N LEU A 226 14.70 21.79 28.58
CA LEU A 226 15.48 21.69 27.35
C LEU A 226 15.41 22.93 26.45
N VAL A 227 14.24 23.58 26.37
CA VAL A 227 14.02 24.79 25.56
C VAL A 227 14.68 26.02 26.19
N THR A 228 14.67 26.11 27.52
CA THR A 228 15.24 27.25 28.27
C THR A 228 16.72 27.05 28.60
N SER A 229 17.19 25.79 28.69
CA SER A 229 18.55 25.47 29.10
C SER A 229 19.56 25.98 28.09
N SER A 230 20.46 26.82 28.59
CA SER A 230 21.65 27.27 27.89
C SER A 230 22.56 26.09 27.54
N TYR A 231 22.91 26.01 26.25
CA TYR A 231 24.01 25.26 25.64
C TYR A 231 24.63 24.11 26.47
N SER A 232 24.27 22.87 26.12
CA SER A 232 25.03 21.68 26.53
C SER A 232 25.93 21.20 25.38
N PRO A 233 27.27 21.19 25.53
CA PRO A 233 28.19 20.89 24.42
C PRO A 233 28.06 19.47 23.86
N GLU A 234 27.64 18.49 24.68
CA GLU A 234 27.52 17.09 24.24
C GLU A 234 26.23 16.80 23.45
N HIS A 235 25.19 17.60 23.67
CA HIS A 235 23.85 17.34 23.12
C HIS A 235 23.36 18.45 22.18
N ASN A 236 24.18 19.46 21.90
CA ASN A 236 23.80 20.54 21.02
C ASN A 236 24.00 20.16 19.54
N VAL A 237 22.94 20.32 18.75
CA VAL A 237 23.00 20.25 17.29
C VAL A 237 22.57 21.60 16.72
N ALA A 238 23.52 22.31 16.11
CA ALA A 238 23.29 23.57 15.39
C ALA A 238 22.65 24.70 16.23
N GLY A 239 22.92 24.75 17.54
CA GLY A 239 22.41 25.78 18.45
C GLY A 239 21.19 25.34 19.28
N ILE A 240 20.67 24.12 19.04
CA ILE A 240 19.50 23.57 19.74
C ILE A 240 19.94 22.44 20.67
N SER A 241 19.54 22.53 21.93
CA SER A 241 19.79 21.54 22.98
C SER A 241 18.95 20.27 22.75
N ASP A 242 19.58 19.17 22.33
CA ASP A 242 19.02 17.83 22.13
C ASP A 242 17.70 17.77 21.33
N PRO A 243 17.75 18.05 20.01
CA PRO A 243 16.54 18.03 19.17
C PRO A 243 15.90 16.63 19.09
N PHE A 244 16.67 15.55 19.26
CA PHE A 244 16.13 14.19 19.19
C PHE A 244 15.21 13.88 20.37
N LEU A 245 15.67 14.23 21.59
CA LEU A 245 14.84 14.08 22.79
C LEU A 245 13.60 14.97 22.73
N GLN A 246 13.75 16.23 22.29
CA GLN A 246 12.63 17.15 22.10
C GLN A 246 11.54 16.58 21.18
N VAL A 247 11.93 16.08 20.00
CA VAL A 247 10.99 15.45 19.05
C VAL A 247 10.31 14.22 19.67
N ARG A 248 11.04 13.38 20.41
CA ARG A 248 10.44 12.21 21.06
C ARG A 248 9.46 12.58 22.16
N ILE A 249 9.75 13.61 22.97
CA ILE A 249 8.82 14.10 23.99
C ILE A 249 7.56 14.67 23.32
N LEU A 250 7.70 15.46 22.26
CA LEU A 250 6.56 16.01 21.51
C LEU A 250 5.68 14.90 20.90
N ARG A 251 6.29 13.82 20.40
CA ARG A 251 5.56 12.64 19.93
C ARG A 251 4.77 11.96 21.04
N LEU A 252 5.41 11.76 22.20
CA LEU A 252 4.74 11.15 23.34
C LEU A 252 3.58 12.03 23.84
N LEU A 253 3.79 13.34 23.93
CA LEU A 253 2.73 14.31 24.29
C LEU A 253 1.56 14.26 23.30
N ARG A 254 1.82 14.06 22.00
CA ARG A 254 0.77 13.88 20.99
C ARG A 254 -0.17 12.73 21.31
N ILE A 255 0.39 11.58 21.67
CA ILE A 255 -0.38 10.37 21.97
C ILE A 255 -1.11 10.54 23.31
N LEU A 256 -0.45 11.11 24.32
CA LEU A 256 -1.04 11.33 25.65
C LEU A 256 -2.17 12.36 25.64
N GLY A 257 -2.06 13.41 24.81
CA GLY A 257 -3.06 14.47 24.67
C GLY A 257 -4.22 14.12 23.74
N HIS A 258 -4.11 13.05 22.95
CA HIS A 258 -5.19 12.62 22.07
C HIS A 258 -6.44 12.26 22.88
N ASN A 259 -7.57 12.90 22.56
CA ASN A 259 -8.86 12.76 23.24
C ASN A 259 -8.84 13.04 24.76
N ASN A 260 -7.94 13.88 25.28
CA ASN A 260 -7.94 14.28 26.69
C ASN A 260 -7.67 15.78 26.87
N ASP A 261 -8.70 16.52 27.28
CA ASP A 261 -8.62 17.97 27.42
C ASP A 261 -7.67 18.41 28.56
N THR A 262 -7.68 17.71 29.70
CA THR A 262 -6.82 18.07 30.84
C THR A 262 -5.32 17.96 30.53
N ALA A 263 -4.93 16.93 29.78
CA ALA A 263 -3.55 16.76 29.34
C ALA A 263 -3.18 17.79 28.26
N SER A 264 -4.13 18.08 27.35
CA SER A 264 -3.99 19.08 26.27
C SER A 264 -3.78 20.48 26.83
N ASP A 265 -4.57 20.87 27.82
CA ASP A 265 -4.47 22.16 28.49
C ASP A 265 -3.12 22.34 29.19
N ALA A 266 -2.62 21.30 29.85
CA ALA A 266 -1.32 21.34 30.53
C ALA A 266 -0.13 21.52 29.57
N MET A 267 -0.28 21.18 28.28
CA MET A 267 0.78 21.27 27.29
C MET A 267 0.67 22.48 26.35
N ASN A 268 -0.47 23.19 26.29
CA ASN A 268 -0.68 24.33 25.41
C ASN A 268 0.39 25.43 25.59
N ASP A 269 0.73 25.79 26.83
CA ASP A 269 1.78 26.77 27.13
C ASP A 269 3.16 26.36 26.60
N LEU A 270 3.48 25.07 26.71
CA LEU A 270 4.74 24.52 26.23
C LEU A 270 4.80 24.57 24.70
N LEU A 271 3.72 24.13 24.03
CA LEU A 271 3.65 24.13 22.57
C LEU A 271 3.76 25.54 22.01
N ALA A 272 3.13 26.53 22.64
CA ALA A 272 3.29 27.93 22.30
C ALA A 272 4.75 28.40 22.47
N GLN A 273 5.38 28.08 23.61
CA GLN A 273 6.76 28.45 23.90
C GLN A 273 7.75 27.83 22.89
N VAL A 274 7.60 26.55 22.54
CA VAL A 274 8.44 25.86 21.55
C VAL A 274 8.25 26.47 20.16
N ALA A 275 7.00 26.76 19.78
CA ALA A 275 6.65 27.35 18.49
C ALA A 275 7.22 28.77 18.30
N THR A 276 7.35 29.56 19.37
CA THR A 276 7.89 30.93 19.31
C THR A 276 9.40 30.99 19.48
N ASN A 277 9.98 30.16 20.35
CA ASN A 277 11.38 30.26 20.73
C ASN A 277 12.33 29.45 19.84
N THR A 278 11.82 28.48 19.09
CA THR A 278 12.66 27.62 18.24
C THR A 278 12.95 28.31 16.91
N ASP A 279 14.23 28.43 16.57
CA ASP A 279 14.67 29.00 15.29
C ASP A 279 14.44 28.02 14.12
N SER A 280 13.70 28.45 13.11
CA SER A 280 13.45 27.72 11.86
C SER A 280 14.59 27.82 10.84
N SER A 281 15.67 28.54 11.12
CA SER A 281 16.78 28.74 10.16
C SER A 281 17.56 27.46 9.85
N LYS A 282 17.59 26.50 10.78
CA LYS A 282 18.31 25.22 10.65
C LYS A 282 17.34 24.04 10.56
N THR A 283 17.82 22.95 9.96
CA THR A 283 17.07 21.70 9.81
C THR A 283 16.66 21.11 11.16
N ALA A 284 17.52 21.18 12.18
CA ALA A 284 17.22 20.67 13.52
C ALA A 284 16.01 21.40 14.15
N GLY A 285 15.94 22.72 14.03
CA GLY A 285 14.82 23.51 14.56
C GLY A 285 13.56 23.33 13.72
N SER A 286 13.72 23.22 12.40
CA SER A 286 12.61 22.87 11.51
C SER A 286 11.99 21.51 11.86
N ALA A 287 12.80 20.52 12.28
CA ALA A 287 12.32 19.20 12.70
C ALA A 287 11.55 19.25 14.04
N VAL A 288 12.03 20.01 15.02
CA VAL A 288 11.31 20.23 16.29
C VAL A 288 9.99 20.94 16.05
N LEU A 289 10.00 22.02 15.25
CA LEU A 289 8.79 22.76 14.88
C LEU A 289 7.81 21.90 14.08
N TYR A 290 8.30 21.04 13.19
CA TYR A 290 7.46 20.09 12.46
C TYR A 290 6.72 19.14 13.38
N GLU A 291 7.42 18.52 14.34
CA GLU A 291 6.78 17.63 15.31
C GLU A 291 5.84 18.41 16.23
N THR A 292 6.17 19.65 16.58
CA THR A 292 5.30 20.56 17.35
C THR A 292 4.00 20.83 16.61
N VAL A 293 4.06 21.16 15.31
CA VAL A 293 2.88 21.39 14.47
C VAL A 293 2.00 20.16 14.42
N LEU A 294 2.58 18.98 14.17
CA LEU A 294 1.82 17.74 14.16
C LEU A 294 1.16 17.44 15.52
N THR A 295 1.84 17.76 16.63
CA THR A 295 1.28 17.59 17.97
C THR A 295 0.12 18.54 18.23
N ILE A 296 0.20 19.79 17.80
CA ILE A 296 -0.90 20.76 17.91
C ILE A 296 -2.13 20.32 17.11
N MET A 297 -1.93 19.68 15.96
CA MET A 297 -3.01 19.31 15.05
C MET A 297 -3.77 18.05 15.46
N ASP A 298 -3.08 17.08 16.07
CA ASP A 298 -3.71 15.83 16.52
C ASP A 298 -4.38 15.99 17.91
N ILE A 299 -4.13 17.11 18.61
CA ILE A 299 -4.68 17.40 19.94
C ILE A 299 -5.86 18.39 19.85
N ASN A 300 -6.77 18.32 20.83
CA ASN A 300 -7.80 19.34 21.08
C ASN A 300 -7.21 20.63 21.68
N SER A 301 -6.35 21.30 20.93
CA SER A 301 -5.75 22.58 21.32
C SER A 301 -6.62 23.79 20.98
N GLU A 302 -6.36 24.92 21.64
CA GLU A 302 -7.00 26.20 21.36
C GLU A 302 -6.85 26.60 19.88
N SER A 303 -7.90 27.21 19.30
CA SER A 303 -7.92 27.66 17.91
C SER A 303 -6.75 28.61 17.57
N GLY A 304 -6.28 29.41 18.52
CA GLY A 304 -5.11 30.28 18.34
C GLY A 304 -3.83 29.51 18.03
N LEU A 305 -3.61 28.38 18.73
CA LEU A 305 -2.44 27.54 18.55
C LEU A 305 -2.47 26.79 17.20
N ARG A 306 -3.67 26.35 16.76
CA ARG A 306 -3.86 25.76 15.44
C ARG A 306 -3.57 26.75 14.30
N VAL A 307 -4.00 28.00 14.43
CA VAL A 307 -3.67 29.06 13.47
C VAL A 307 -2.15 29.32 13.43
N LEU A 308 -1.49 29.35 14.59
CA LEU A 308 -0.02 29.46 14.66
C LEU A 308 0.67 28.29 13.93
N ALA A 309 0.17 27.06 14.12
CA ALA A 309 0.71 25.87 13.45
C ALA A 309 0.57 25.95 11.93
N VAL A 310 -0.57 26.40 11.39
CA VAL A 310 -0.74 26.61 9.94
C VAL A 310 0.19 27.71 9.43
N ASN A 311 0.38 28.79 10.18
CA ASN A 311 1.32 29.86 9.79
C ASN A 311 2.78 29.38 9.75
N ILE A 312 3.19 28.48 10.65
CA ILE A 312 4.51 27.84 10.61
C ILE A 312 4.67 27.00 9.33
N LEU A 313 3.66 26.20 8.97
CA LEU A 313 3.66 25.44 7.71
C LEU A 313 3.69 26.37 6.49
N GLY A 314 2.95 27.48 6.52
CA GLY A 314 3.00 28.50 5.48
C GLY A 314 4.40 29.07 5.27
N ARG A 315 5.14 29.36 6.37
CA ARG A 315 6.56 29.77 6.28
C ARG A 315 7.44 28.67 5.71
N PHE A 316 7.19 27.41 6.07
CA PHE A 316 7.96 26.28 5.55
C PHE A 316 7.70 26.01 4.06
N LEU A 317 6.49 26.28 3.55
CA LEU A 317 6.20 26.22 2.11
C LEU A 317 6.99 27.24 1.29
N LEU A 318 7.34 28.38 1.88
CA LEU A 318 8.16 29.41 1.26
C LEU A 318 9.67 29.16 1.41
N ASN A 319 10.07 28.08 2.08
CA ASN A 319 11.47 27.78 2.30
C ASN A 319 12.15 27.30 1.00
N ASN A 320 13.40 27.69 0.79
CA ASN A 320 14.20 27.27 -0.35
C ASN A 320 14.50 25.76 -0.34
N ASP A 321 14.57 25.14 0.86
CA ASP A 321 14.82 23.71 0.97
C ASP A 321 13.60 22.88 0.52
N ARG A 322 13.82 22.02 -0.46
CA ARG A 322 12.81 21.12 -1.02
C ARG A 322 12.30 20.11 0.01
N ASN A 323 13.16 19.65 0.92
CA ASN A 323 12.78 18.71 1.97
C ASN A 323 11.77 19.35 2.93
N ILE A 324 11.98 20.61 3.31
CA ILE A 324 11.08 21.35 4.19
C ILE A 324 9.74 21.61 3.51
N ARG A 325 9.75 21.98 2.22
CA ARG A 325 8.52 22.14 1.43
C ARG A 325 7.74 20.84 1.30
N TYR A 326 8.42 19.73 1.01
CA TYR A 326 7.83 18.39 0.94
C TYR A 326 7.14 17.98 2.25
N ILE A 327 7.84 18.15 3.36
CA ILE A 327 7.35 17.83 4.70
C ILE A 327 6.11 18.68 5.03
N SER A 328 6.12 19.96 4.64
CA SER A 328 5.00 20.88 4.88
C SER A 328 3.77 20.53 4.08
N MET A 329 3.95 20.16 2.80
CA MET A 329 2.86 19.64 1.97
C MET A 329 2.25 18.37 2.55
N THR A 330 3.09 17.46 3.06
CA THR A 330 2.65 16.22 3.69
C THR A 330 1.82 16.49 4.96
N SER A 331 2.22 17.46 5.78
CA SER A 331 1.43 17.85 6.96
C SER A 331 0.16 18.60 6.62
N LEU A 332 0.21 19.52 5.66
CA LEU A 332 -0.99 20.23 5.20
C LEU A 332 -2.07 19.26 4.71
N GLN A 333 -1.67 18.19 4.00
CA GLN A 333 -2.60 17.15 3.56
C GLN A 333 -3.39 16.52 4.71
N LYS A 334 -2.77 16.30 5.88
CA LYS A 334 -3.49 15.80 7.07
C LYS A 334 -4.46 16.85 7.63
N ILE A 335 -4.05 18.12 7.64
CA ILE A 335 -4.82 19.24 8.21
C ILE A 335 -6.07 19.58 7.39
N VAL A 336 -6.08 19.33 6.08
CA VAL A 336 -7.24 19.62 5.20
C VAL A 336 -8.55 19.05 5.74
N GLN A 337 -8.49 17.89 6.41
CA GLN A 337 -9.68 17.21 6.95
C GLN A 337 -10.26 17.92 8.19
N THR A 338 -9.42 18.61 8.97
CA THR A 338 -9.81 19.22 10.24
C THR A 338 -10.09 20.71 10.09
N ASP A 339 -9.20 21.46 9.43
CA ASP A 339 -9.22 22.93 9.41
C ASP A 339 -9.07 23.52 7.99
N HIS A 340 -10.13 23.41 7.19
CA HIS A 340 -10.13 23.85 5.79
C HIS A 340 -9.85 25.35 5.60
N ASN A 341 -10.46 26.21 6.42
CA ASN A 341 -10.39 27.67 6.26
C ASN A 341 -8.99 28.25 6.45
N ALA A 342 -8.19 27.66 7.34
CA ALA A 342 -6.83 28.12 7.59
C ALA A 342 -5.89 27.75 6.43
N VAL A 343 -6.04 26.55 5.87
CA VAL A 343 -5.24 26.08 4.72
C VAL A 343 -5.53 26.88 3.45
N GLN A 344 -6.79 27.32 3.26
CA GLN A 344 -7.18 28.12 2.09
C GLN A 344 -6.35 29.42 1.92
N ARG A 345 -5.83 30.00 3.00
CA ARG A 345 -5.00 31.22 2.94
C ARG A 345 -3.70 31.01 2.16
N HIS A 346 -3.17 29.79 2.16
CA HIS A 346 -1.93 29.43 1.47
C HIS A 346 -2.17 28.80 0.09
N ARG A 347 -3.41 28.85 -0.44
CA ARG A 347 -3.76 28.25 -1.73
C ARG A 347 -2.86 28.69 -2.89
N GLY A 348 -2.44 29.96 -2.92
CA GLY A 348 -1.59 30.51 -3.98
C GLY A 348 -0.23 29.81 -4.00
N THR A 349 0.44 29.77 -2.84
CA THR A 349 1.74 29.10 -2.68
C THR A 349 1.65 27.60 -2.97
N ILE A 350 0.56 26.95 -2.56
CA ILE A 350 0.30 25.53 -2.83
C ILE A 350 0.20 25.27 -4.35
N VAL A 351 -0.51 26.14 -5.09
CA VAL A 351 -0.62 26.04 -6.55
C VAL A 351 0.74 26.30 -7.21
N ASP A 352 1.54 27.22 -6.69
CA ASP A 352 2.90 27.44 -7.19
C ASP A 352 3.80 26.22 -6.95
N CYS A 353 3.59 25.45 -5.86
CA CYS A 353 4.28 24.18 -5.63
C CYS A 353 3.93 23.09 -6.66
N LEU A 354 2.83 23.19 -7.42
CA LEU A 354 2.57 22.29 -8.56
C LEU A 354 3.57 22.50 -9.71
N LYS A 355 4.12 23.72 -9.81
CA LYS A 355 5.09 24.10 -10.85
C LYS A 355 6.54 23.82 -10.44
N ASP A 356 6.78 23.20 -9.29
CA ASP A 356 8.13 22.89 -8.81
C ASP A 356 8.89 21.97 -9.80
N GLN A 357 10.18 21.75 -9.64
CA GLN A 357 10.92 20.77 -10.45
C GLN A 357 10.86 19.37 -9.83
N ASP A 358 10.66 19.26 -8.51
CA ASP A 358 10.67 17.97 -7.81
C ASP A 358 9.37 17.19 -7.99
N THR A 359 9.48 15.97 -8.54
CA THR A 359 8.36 15.03 -8.72
C THR A 359 7.72 14.61 -7.39
N SER A 360 8.49 14.52 -6.30
CA SER A 360 7.98 14.09 -4.99
C SER A 360 7.02 15.12 -4.40
N VAL A 361 7.39 16.41 -4.50
CA VAL A 361 6.54 17.54 -4.09
C VAL A 361 5.30 17.60 -4.97
N LYS A 362 5.45 17.49 -6.30
CA LYS A 362 4.30 17.46 -7.25
C LYS A 362 3.30 16.36 -6.94
N ARG A 363 3.77 15.13 -6.71
CA ARG A 363 2.89 13.99 -6.41
C ARG A 363 2.07 14.22 -5.14
N HIS A 364 2.66 14.80 -4.10
CA HIS A 364 1.94 15.08 -2.84
C HIS A 364 0.93 16.21 -2.99
N THR A 365 1.26 17.26 -3.77
CA THR A 365 0.28 18.30 -4.11
C THR A 365 -0.89 17.74 -4.94
N ASN A 366 -0.62 16.82 -5.88
CA ASN A 366 -1.65 16.19 -6.71
C ASN A 366 -2.56 15.23 -5.93
N GLY A 367 -2.03 14.51 -4.96
CA GLY A 367 -2.71 13.35 -4.36
C GLY A 367 -3.98 13.67 -3.59
N ARG A 368 -4.06 14.82 -2.90
CA ARG A 368 -5.25 15.20 -2.09
C ARG A 368 -5.47 16.70 -1.91
N VAL A 369 -4.49 17.55 -2.20
CA VAL A 369 -4.60 19.01 -2.00
C VAL A 369 -5.52 19.67 -3.03
N ILE A 370 -5.76 19.03 -4.18
CA ILE A 370 -6.78 19.44 -5.14
C ILE A 370 -8.20 19.43 -4.51
N THR A 371 -8.45 18.60 -3.49
CA THR A 371 -9.70 18.62 -2.70
C THR A 371 -9.89 19.94 -1.95
N VAL A 372 -8.79 20.62 -1.56
CA VAL A 372 -8.83 21.94 -0.91
C VAL A 372 -9.36 23.01 -1.87
N ILE A 373 -9.15 22.83 -3.17
CA ILE A 373 -9.53 23.81 -4.21
C ILE A 373 -11.03 23.73 -4.54
N ASN A 374 -11.74 22.73 -4.01
CA ASN A 374 -13.21 22.59 -3.90
C ASN A 374 -14.03 23.25 -5.02
N SER A 375 -13.56 23.10 -6.25
CA SER A 375 -14.28 23.47 -7.45
C SER A 375 -14.16 22.25 -8.35
N ALA A 376 -15.24 21.48 -8.44
CA ALA A 376 -15.40 20.41 -9.43
C ALA A 376 -14.96 20.90 -10.84
N LEU A 377 -15.13 22.20 -11.10
CA LEU A 377 -14.63 22.94 -12.25
C LEU A 377 -13.10 22.86 -12.47
N PHE A 378 -12.28 23.08 -11.43
CA PHE A 378 -10.81 23.00 -11.56
C PHE A 378 -10.32 21.56 -11.66
N LEU A 379 -11.01 20.61 -11.01
CA LEU A 379 -10.77 19.18 -11.14
C LEU A 379 -11.08 18.70 -12.56
N LEU A 380 -12.25 19.03 -13.12
CA LEU A 380 -12.59 18.69 -14.50
C LEU A 380 -11.62 19.36 -15.47
N GLN A 381 -11.29 20.63 -15.30
CA GLN A 381 -10.39 21.34 -16.20
C GLN A 381 -8.93 20.86 -16.11
N SER A 382 -8.44 20.49 -14.91
CA SER A 382 -7.11 19.93 -14.71
C SER A 382 -7.03 18.45 -15.08
N CYS A 383 -8.06 17.65 -14.81
CA CYS A 383 -8.14 16.24 -15.21
C CYS A 383 -8.28 16.15 -16.72
N ILE A 384 -9.16 16.93 -17.35
CA ILE A 384 -9.23 17.01 -18.80
C ILE A 384 -7.90 17.55 -19.34
N GLY A 385 -7.29 18.59 -18.73
CA GLY A 385 -5.96 19.10 -19.14
C GLY A 385 -4.81 18.09 -19.02
N THR A 386 -4.83 17.24 -17.99
CA THR A 386 -3.83 16.19 -17.75
C THR A 386 -4.07 14.98 -18.65
N VAL A 387 -5.32 14.57 -18.86
CA VAL A 387 -5.71 13.45 -19.73
C VAL A 387 -5.59 13.84 -21.22
N THR A 388 -5.82 15.10 -21.59
CA THR A 388 -5.54 15.63 -22.95
C THR A 388 -4.07 16.00 -23.15
N CYS A 389 -3.21 15.87 -22.12
CA CYS A 389 -1.78 16.09 -22.27
C CYS A 389 -1.16 14.88 -23.00
N PRO A 390 -0.49 15.06 -24.15
CA PRO A 390 0.16 13.97 -24.88
C PRO A 390 1.14 13.16 -24.02
N CYS A 391 1.66 13.77 -22.94
CA CYS A 391 2.68 13.21 -22.07
C CYS A 391 2.17 12.22 -21.01
N ALA A 392 0.85 12.10 -20.77
CA ALA A 392 0.30 11.33 -19.64
C ALA A 392 -0.60 10.15 -20.01
N GLY A 393 -1.08 10.04 -21.26
CA GLY A 393 -2.11 9.06 -21.61
C GLY A 393 -1.67 7.59 -21.63
N GLY A 394 -0.37 7.30 -21.51
CA GLY A 394 0.14 5.94 -21.29
C GLY A 394 0.17 5.50 -19.82
N ASP A 395 0.00 6.43 -18.88
CA ASP A 395 0.21 6.22 -17.42
C ASP A 395 -1.12 6.30 -16.63
N VAL A 396 -2.25 6.48 -17.32
CA VAL A 396 -3.58 6.49 -16.70
C VAL A 396 -4.08 5.05 -16.57
N ARG A 397 -4.37 4.63 -15.33
CA ARG A 397 -4.96 3.31 -15.04
C ARG A 397 -6.41 3.26 -15.53
N ASP A 398 -6.81 2.13 -16.12
CA ASP A 398 -8.17 1.88 -16.64
C ASP A 398 -9.28 2.08 -15.60
N GLU A 399 -8.99 1.83 -14.31
CA GLU A 399 -9.87 2.10 -13.16
C GLU A 399 -10.30 3.58 -13.01
N THR A 400 -9.60 4.49 -13.68
CA THR A 400 -9.94 5.93 -13.66
C THR A 400 -11.09 6.27 -14.60
N VAL A 401 -11.33 5.44 -15.63
CA VAL A 401 -12.35 5.69 -16.67
C VAL A 401 -13.76 5.71 -16.08
N PRO A 402 -14.21 4.73 -15.27
CA PRO A 402 -15.53 4.77 -14.66
C PRO A 402 -15.72 5.96 -13.71
N ASN A 403 -14.69 6.30 -12.94
CA ASN A 403 -14.70 7.44 -12.02
C ASN A 403 -14.85 8.78 -12.76
N LEU A 404 -14.17 8.92 -13.91
CA LEU A 404 -14.28 10.11 -14.74
C LEU A 404 -15.66 10.20 -15.41
N ILE A 405 -16.19 9.08 -15.91
CA ILE A 405 -17.55 9.01 -16.47
C ILE A 405 -18.60 9.40 -15.42
N GLN A 406 -18.48 8.91 -14.18
CA GLN A 406 -19.36 9.29 -13.08
C GLN A 406 -19.29 10.78 -12.77
N LEU A 407 -18.09 11.35 -12.75
CA LEU A 407 -17.90 12.79 -12.53
C LEU A 407 -18.54 13.63 -13.64
N ILE A 408 -18.34 13.25 -14.90
CA ILE A 408 -18.94 13.91 -16.07
C ILE A 408 -20.46 13.84 -15.95
N THR A 409 -21.03 12.66 -15.68
CA THR A 409 -22.50 12.46 -15.54
C THR A 409 -23.13 13.33 -14.45
N THR A 410 -22.38 13.64 -13.39
CA THR A 410 -22.86 14.50 -12.30
C THR A 410 -22.82 15.99 -12.68
N ALA A 411 -21.99 16.38 -13.65
CA ALA A 411 -21.71 17.76 -14.03
C ALA A 411 -22.53 18.19 -15.26
N SER A 412 -23.86 18.24 -15.13
CA SER A 412 -24.79 18.52 -16.23
C SER A 412 -24.54 19.84 -16.97
N GLU A 413 -24.03 20.86 -16.27
CA GLU A 413 -23.73 22.18 -16.84
C GLU A 413 -22.54 22.16 -17.81
N LEU A 414 -21.64 21.17 -17.70
CA LEU A 414 -20.38 21.12 -18.46
C LEU A 414 -20.38 20.06 -19.56
N HIS A 415 -21.50 19.39 -19.82
CA HIS A 415 -21.57 18.31 -20.82
C HIS A 415 -21.21 18.82 -22.22
N CYS A 416 -21.74 19.96 -22.65
CA CYS A 416 -21.46 20.53 -23.97
C CYS A 416 -19.95 20.82 -24.17
N TYR A 417 -19.35 21.54 -23.21
CA TYR A 417 -17.91 21.83 -23.21
C TYR A 417 -17.06 20.56 -23.26
N THR A 418 -17.40 19.58 -22.43
CA THR A 418 -16.62 18.34 -22.27
C THR A 418 -16.61 17.53 -23.56
N VAL A 419 -17.78 17.39 -24.21
CA VAL A 419 -17.92 16.60 -25.44
C VAL A 419 -17.16 17.25 -26.61
N HIS A 420 -17.28 18.57 -26.81
CA HIS A 420 -16.52 19.27 -27.86
C HIS A 420 -15.00 19.18 -27.66
N LYS A 421 -14.53 19.21 -26.41
CA LYS A 421 -13.10 19.11 -26.10
C LYS A 421 -12.57 17.68 -26.26
N LEU A 422 -13.33 16.68 -25.82
CA LEU A 422 -12.98 15.26 -26.00
C LEU A 422 -13.01 14.85 -27.47
N TYR A 423 -13.97 15.36 -28.25
CA TYR A 423 -14.04 15.11 -29.71
C TYR A 423 -12.79 15.65 -30.42
N ARG A 424 -12.37 16.89 -30.14
CA ARG A 424 -11.13 17.45 -30.72
C ARG A 424 -9.89 16.65 -30.31
N ALA A 425 -9.84 16.18 -29.07
CA ALA A 425 -8.73 15.36 -28.59
C ALA A 425 -8.68 14.00 -29.31
N LEU A 426 -9.85 13.38 -29.53
CA LEU A 426 -9.99 12.11 -30.25
C LEU A 426 -9.51 12.20 -31.69
N VAL A 427 -9.89 13.26 -32.42
CA VAL A 427 -9.47 13.48 -33.82
C VAL A 427 -7.96 13.73 -33.93
N LYS A 428 -7.35 14.32 -32.90
CA LYS A 428 -5.92 14.63 -32.88
C LYS A 428 -5.04 13.40 -32.60
N GLU A 429 -5.42 12.56 -31.64
CA GLU A 429 -4.59 11.43 -31.20
C GLU A 429 -5.44 10.28 -30.62
N ILE A 430 -5.28 9.08 -31.20
CA ILE A 430 -5.99 7.85 -30.77
C ILE A 430 -5.12 6.89 -29.93
N SER A 431 -3.86 7.25 -29.68
CA SER A 431 -2.89 6.40 -28.97
C SER A 431 -3.30 6.14 -27.52
N GLN A 432 -3.99 7.10 -26.90
CA GLN A 432 -4.31 7.11 -25.47
C GLN A 432 -5.63 6.38 -25.18
N GLN A 433 -5.56 5.09 -24.84
CA GLN A 433 -6.74 4.23 -24.72
C GLN A 433 -7.80 4.72 -23.71
N PRO A 434 -7.45 5.13 -22.46
CA PRO A 434 -8.44 5.61 -21.49
C PRO A 434 -9.15 6.89 -21.93
N LEU A 435 -8.44 7.80 -22.62
CA LEU A 435 -9.03 9.02 -23.17
C LEU A 435 -10.04 8.69 -24.27
N VAL A 436 -9.67 7.78 -25.18
CA VAL A 436 -10.56 7.34 -26.28
C VAL A 436 -11.81 6.67 -25.73
N GLN A 437 -11.70 5.84 -24.68
CA GLN A 437 -12.86 5.20 -24.03
C GLN A 437 -13.85 6.24 -23.48
N VAL A 438 -13.36 7.23 -22.72
CA VAL A 438 -14.19 8.30 -22.16
C VAL A 438 -14.78 9.18 -23.27
N ALA A 439 -14.01 9.48 -24.32
CA ALA A 439 -14.47 10.25 -25.46
C ALA A 439 -15.58 9.52 -26.22
N CYS A 440 -15.40 8.24 -26.55
CA CYS A 440 -16.43 7.42 -27.21
C CYS A 440 -17.70 7.35 -26.37
N TRP A 441 -17.59 7.14 -25.06
CA TRP A 441 -18.76 7.15 -24.16
C TRP A 441 -19.49 8.50 -24.18
N CYS A 442 -18.76 9.61 -24.05
CA CYS A 442 -19.35 10.96 -24.06
C CYS A 442 -20.04 11.28 -25.40
N ILE A 443 -19.44 10.88 -26.53
CA ILE A 443 -20.03 11.06 -27.86
C ILE A 443 -21.33 10.25 -27.99
N GLY A 444 -21.38 9.04 -27.45
CA GLY A 444 -22.59 8.20 -27.47
C GLY A 444 -23.75 8.76 -26.63
N GLU A 445 -23.47 9.36 -25.46
CA GLU A 445 -24.51 9.88 -24.55
C GLU A 445 -24.98 11.31 -24.89
N TYR A 446 -24.05 12.16 -25.30
CA TYR A 446 -24.23 13.60 -25.46
C TYR A 446 -23.94 14.08 -26.89
N GLY A 447 -23.95 13.17 -27.87
CA GLY A 447 -23.74 13.50 -29.28
C GLY A 447 -24.76 14.50 -29.86
N ASP A 448 -25.96 14.58 -29.29
CA ASP A 448 -26.95 15.59 -29.65
C ASP A 448 -26.51 17.02 -29.30
N LEU A 449 -25.74 17.20 -28.21
CA LEU A 449 -25.18 18.50 -27.82
C LEU A 449 -24.02 18.90 -28.72
N LEU A 450 -23.27 17.93 -29.24
CA LEU A 450 -22.18 18.14 -30.19
C LEU A 450 -22.70 18.66 -31.54
N LEU A 451 -23.83 18.12 -32.01
CA LEU A 451 -24.45 18.48 -33.29
C LEU A 451 -25.19 19.82 -33.25
N LYS A 452 -25.73 20.22 -32.07
CA LYS A 452 -26.43 21.51 -31.90
C LYS A 452 -25.50 22.72 -31.93
N GLY A 453 -24.22 22.56 -31.62
CA GLY A 453 -23.21 23.63 -31.73
C GLY A 453 -23.36 24.80 -30.73
N GLU A 454 -24.22 24.67 -29.72
CA GLU A 454 -24.47 25.70 -28.70
C GLU A 454 -23.43 25.62 -27.57
N CYS A 455 -22.22 26.15 -27.78
CA CYS A 455 -21.20 26.26 -26.73
C CYS A 455 -20.64 27.68 -26.66
N GLU A 456 -20.83 28.37 -25.52
CA GLU A 456 -20.43 29.78 -25.35
C GLU A 456 -18.90 29.99 -25.16
N GLU A 457 -18.15 28.97 -24.72
CA GLU A 457 -16.74 29.13 -24.28
C GLU A 457 -15.67 28.67 -25.28
N ILE A 458 -16.03 28.07 -26.42
CA ILE A 458 -15.05 27.61 -27.42
C ILE A 458 -15.48 28.03 -28.82
N GLU A 459 -14.53 28.37 -29.70
CA GLU A 459 -14.80 28.62 -31.13
C GLU A 459 -15.75 27.53 -31.68
N PRO A 460 -16.95 27.90 -32.17
CA PRO A 460 -17.95 26.96 -32.63
C PRO A 460 -17.42 26.30 -33.92
N VAL A 461 -17.00 25.05 -33.80
CA VAL A 461 -16.74 24.20 -34.97
C VAL A 461 -18.06 23.51 -35.26
N GLN A 462 -18.63 23.76 -36.44
CA GLN A 462 -19.75 22.98 -36.93
C GLN A 462 -19.23 21.57 -37.24
N VAL A 463 -19.57 20.61 -36.38
CA VAL A 463 -19.23 19.20 -36.56
C VAL A 463 -20.41 18.55 -37.29
N THR A 464 -20.15 17.92 -38.43
CA THR A 464 -21.19 17.20 -39.16
C THR A 464 -21.37 15.79 -38.63
N GLU A 465 -22.52 15.17 -38.89
CA GLU A 465 -22.80 13.79 -38.47
C GLU A 465 -21.81 12.79 -39.08
N ASP A 466 -21.37 13.03 -40.31
CA ASP A 466 -20.40 12.20 -41.01
C ASP A 466 -19.01 12.27 -40.36
N ASP A 467 -18.57 13.44 -39.91
CA ASP A 467 -17.28 13.61 -39.23
C ASP A 467 -17.22 12.79 -37.92
N VAL A 468 -18.33 12.72 -37.19
CA VAL A 468 -18.43 11.94 -35.95
C VAL A 468 -18.36 10.44 -36.23
N LEU A 469 -19.04 9.98 -37.30
CA LEU A 469 -19.00 8.58 -37.70
C LEU A 469 -17.60 8.19 -38.23
N ASP A 470 -16.94 9.05 -39.01
CA ASP A 470 -15.56 8.86 -39.49
C ASP A 470 -14.58 8.71 -38.32
N ALA A 471 -14.73 9.53 -37.27
CA ALA A 471 -13.90 9.45 -36.07
C ALA A 471 -14.10 8.10 -35.32
N LEU A 472 -15.33 7.64 -35.15
CA LEU A 472 -15.62 6.36 -34.50
C LEU A 472 -15.17 5.16 -35.35
N GLU A 473 -15.34 5.20 -36.67
CA GLU A 473 -14.84 4.19 -37.59
C GLU A 473 -13.31 4.08 -37.53
N THR A 474 -12.61 5.22 -37.45
CA THR A 474 -11.14 5.27 -37.29
C THR A 474 -10.71 4.57 -36.00
N VAL A 475 -11.42 4.78 -34.89
CA VAL A 475 -11.14 4.09 -33.61
C VAL A 475 -11.38 2.59 -33.73
N LEU A 476 -12.48 2.19 -34.37
CA LEU A 476 -12.87 0.79 -34.55
C LEU A 476 -11.86 0.02 -35.42
N GLN A 477 -11.39 0.62 -36.52
CA GLN A 477 -10.46 -0.01 -37.46
C GLN A 477 -8.98 0.04 -37.01
N SER A 478 -8.62 0.99 -36.15
CA SER A 478 -7.22 1.14 -35.70
C SER A 478 -6.70 -0.09 -34.94
N HIS A 479 -5.50 -0.53 -35.29
CA HIS A 479 -4.78 -1.60 -34.58
C HIS A 479 -4.29 -1.17 -33.19
N MET A 480 -4.24 0.13 -32.90
CA MET A 480 -3.84 0.63 -31.58
C MET A 480 -4.96 0.52 -30.55
N SER A 481 -6.21 0.35 -30.99
CA SER A 481 -7.38 0.26 -30.12
C SER A 481 -7.49 -1.10 -29.45
N SER A 482 -7.58 -1.11 -28.12
CA SER A 482 -7.87 -2.32 -27.35
C SER A 482 -9.30 -2.83 -27.64
N PRO A 483 -9.60 -4.13 -27.44
CA PRO A 483 -10.95 -4.67 -27.60
C PRO A 483 -12.00 -3.93 -26.75
N ALA A 484 -11.65 -3.56 -25.51
CA ALA A 484 -12.51 -2.77 -24.64
C ALA A 484 -12.82 -1.39 -25.25
N THR A 485 -11.82 -0.68 -25.77
CA THR A 485 -12.00 0.62 -26.46
C THR A 485 -12.91 0.48 -27.68
N ARG A 486 -12.75 -0.58 -28.47
CA ARG A 486 -13.65 -0.89 -29.60
C ARG A 486 -15.06 -1.20 -29.12
N GLY A 487 -15.24 -1.79 -27.94
CA GLY A 487 -16.54 -2.04 -27.32
C GLY A 487 -17.26 -0.73 -26.94
N PHE A 488 -16.53 0.24 -26.39
CA PHE A 488 -17.04 1.60 -26.15
C PHE A 488 -17.43 2.30 -27.45
N ALA A 489 -16.59 2.24 -28.49
CA ALA A 489 -16.88 2.84 -29.79
C ALA A 489 -18.09 2.19 -30.49
N LEU A 490 -18.21 0.87 -30.45
CA LEU A 490 -19.35 0.13 -31.02
C LEU A 490 -20.66 0.49 -30.31
N THR A 491 -20.63 0.60 -28.99
CA THR A 491 -21.79 1.02 -28.18
C THR A 491 -22.15 2.48 -28.43
N ALA A 492 -21.16 3.37 -28.57
CA ALA A 492 -21.37 4.77 -28.92
C ALA A 492 -22.04 4.91 -30.30
N THR A 493 -21.54 4.17 -31.30
CA THR A 493 -22.13 4.11 -32.65
C THR A 493 -23.59 3.65 -32.59
N MET A 494 -23.88 2.64 -31.76
CA MET A 494 -25.25 2.17 -31.58
C MET A 494 -26.15 3.22 -30.93
N LYS A 495 -25.68 3.92 -29.88
CA LYS A 495 -26.43 5.01 -29.22
C LYS A 495 -26.72 6.17 -30.17
N LEU A 496 -25.74 6.55 -31.01
CA LEU A 496 -25.93 7.58 -32.03
C LEU A 496 -27.04 7.26 -33.04
N SER A 497 -27.34 5.97 -33.28
CA SER A 497 -28.44 5.57 -34.18
C SER A 497 -29.83 6.05 -33.75
N THR A 498 -29.99 6.45 -32.48
CA THR A 498 -31.24 7.02 -31.93
C THR A 498 -31.21 8.53 -31.83
N ARG A 499 -30.06 9.16 -32.09
CA ARG A 499 -29.84 10.60 -31.99
C ARG A 499 -29.67 11.26 -33.37
N ILE A 500 -29.16 10.49 -34.33
CA ILE A 500 -28.98 10.85 -35.74
C ILE A 500 -30.10 10.22 -36.57
N THR A 501 -30.77 10.99 -37.43
CA THR A 501 -31.87 10.51 -38.27
C THR A 501 -31.43 10.13 -39.69
N ASP A 502 -30.38 10.76 -40.21
CA ASP A 502 -30.14 10.75 -41.67
C ASP A 502 -29.16 9.63 -42.10
N ASN A 503 -28.23 9.24 -41.23
CA ASN A 503 -27.14 8.30 -41.54
C ASN A 503 -27.24 6.92 -40.86
N VAL A 504 -28.46 6.45 -40.55
CA VAL A 504 -28.67 5.18 -39.81
C VAL A 504 -28.23 3.94 -40.59
N ASP A 505 -28.34 3.93 -41.92
CA ASP A 505 -27.93 2.79 -42.75
C ASP A 505 -26.41 2.58 -42.76
N ARG A 506 -25.64 3.67 -42.63
CA ARG A 506 -24.19 3.63 -42.46
C ARG A 506 -23.82 2.98 -41.13
N ILE A 507 -24.48 3.38 -40.04
CA ILE A 507 -24.31 2.75 -38.71
C ILE A 507 -24.64 1.26 -38.75
N ARG A 508 -25.75 0.87 -39.41
CA ARG A 508 -26.12 -0.54 -39.57
C ARG A 508 -25.03 -1.34 -40.28
N SER A 509 -24.41 -0.76 -41.31
CA SER A 509 -23.33 -1.39 -42.08
C SER A 509 -22.10 -1.62 -41.21
N ILE A 510 -21.69 -0.63 -40.42
CA ILE A 510 -20.56 -0.74 -39.46
C ILE A 510 -20.83 -1.87 -38.47
N VAL A 511 -21.99 -1.88 -37.80
CA VAL A 511 -22.35 -2.89 -36.80
C VAL A 511 -22.43 -4.30 -37.41
N SER A 512 -22.88 -4.43 -38.66
CA SER A 512 -22.96 -5.72 -39.36
C SER A 512 -21.58 -6.34 -39.61
N ILE A 513 -20.55 -5.54 -39.87
CA ILE A 513 -19.17 -6.04 -40.11
C ILE A 513 -18.63 -6.72 -38.85
N TYR A 514 -18.86 -6.12 -37.67
CA TYR A 514 -18.38 -6.64 -36.39
C TYR A 514 -19.11 -7.90 -35.90
N GLY A 515 -20.21 -8.32 -36.55
CA GLY A 515 -20.89 -9.59 -36.23
C GLY A 515 -20.07 -10.84 -36.53
N SER A 516 -18.96 -10.70 -37.26
CA SER A 516 -18.00 -11.76 -37.57
C SER A 516 -16.62 -11.52 -36.94
N CYS A 517 -16.54 -10.66 -35.92
CA CYS A 517 -15.28 -10.39 -35.22
C CYS A 517 -14.75 -11.63 -34.47
N ILE A 518 -13.43 -11.72 -34.33
CA ILE A 518 -12.75 -12.78 -33.59
C ILE A 518 -12.95 -12.62 -32.07
N ASP A 519 -13.11 -11.37 -31.61
CA ASP A 519 -13.34 -11.07 -30.20
C ASP A 519 -14.81 -11.37 -29.82
N LEU A 520 -14.99 -12.24 -28.83
CA LEU A 520 -16.30 -12.75 -28.41
C LEU A 520 -17.23 -11.63 -27.91
N GLU A 521 -16.69 -10.66 -27.18
CA GLU A 521 -17.47 -9.58 -26.56
C GLU A 521 -17.96 -8.59 -27.62
N LEU A 522 -17.08 -8.23 -28.57
CA LEU A 522 -17.44 -7.40 -29.73
C LEU A 522 -18.42 -8.12 -30.65
N GLN A 523 -18.21 -9.40 -30.92
CA GLN A 523 -19.10 -10.21 -31.73
C GLN A 523 -20.49 -10.30 -31.12
N GLN A 524 -20.58 -10.60 -29.81
CA GLN A 524 -21.85 -10.68 -29.10
C GLN A 524 -22.62 -9.35 -29.19
N ARG A 525 -21.97 -8.22 -28.86
CA ARG A 525 -22.60 -6.89 -28.95
C ARG A 525 -23.09 -6.60 -30.36
N ALA A 526 -22.28 -6.86 -31.38
CA ALA A 526 -22.65 -6.61 -32.76
C ALA A 526 -23.86 -7.46 -33.21
N VAL A 527 -23.93 -8.73 -32.82
CA VAL A 527 -25.06 -9.62 -33.15
C VAL A 527 -26.34 -9.16 -32.43
N GLU A 528 -26.26 -8.79 -31.15
CA GLU A 528 -27.39 -8.25 -30.38
C GLU A 528 -27.89 -6.91 -30.96
N TYR A 529 -26.98 -5.99 -31.30
CA TYR A 529 -27.32 -4.72 -31.95
C TYR A 529 -27.94 -4.93 -33.34
N ASN A 530 -27.46 -5.90 -34.13
CA ASN A 530 -28.08 -6.26 -35.40
C ASN A 530 -29.49 -6.85 -35.21
N ALA A 531 -29.73 -7.62 -34.15
CA ALA A 531 -31.06 -8.11 -33.80
C ALA A 531 -32.00 -6.95 -33.45
N LEU A 532 -31.50 -5.93 -32.73
CA LEU A 532 -32.24 -4.71 -32.42
C LEU A 532 -32.65 -3.95 -33.68
N PHE A 533 -31.75 -3.79 -34.67
CA PHE A 533 -32.06 -3.16 -35.95
C PHE A 533 -33.07 -3.93 -36.82
N LYS A 534 -33.08 -5.27 -36.75
CA LYS A 534 -33.92 -6.11 -37.64
C LYS A 534 -35.29 -6.42 -37.06
N LYS A 535 -35.35 -6.84 -35.78
CA LYS A 535 -36.56 -7.38 -35.16
C LYS A 535 -37.25 -6.41 -34.20
N TYR A 536 -36.49 -5.54 -33.56
CA TYR A 536 -36.97 -4.74 -32.42
C TYR A 536 -36.70 -3.24 -32.58
N ASP A 537 -36.79 -2.71 -33.82
CA ASP A 537 -36.49 -1.30 -34.10
C ASP A 537 -37.35 -0.33 -33.27
N HIS A 538 -38.61 -0.69 -33.03
CA HIS A 538 -39.54 0.07 -32.18
C HIS A 538 -39.10 0.18 -30.71
N MET A 539 -38.27 -0.74 -30.20
CA MET A 539 -37.73 -0.72 -28.84
C MET A 539 -36.38 0.01 -28.75
N ARG A 540 -35.74 0.30 -29.89
CA ARG A 540 -34.38 0.83 -29.97
C ARG A 540 -34.20 2.15 -29.25
N ALA A 541 -35.16 3.08 -29.40
CA ALA A 541 -35.12 4.39 -28.74
C ALA A 541 -35.19 4.27 -27.20
N ALA A 542 -36.05 3.39 -26.69
CA ALA A 542 -36.25 3.18 -25.24
C ALA A 542 -35.06 2.46 -24.58
N VAL A 543 -34.45 1.49 -25.26
CA VAL A 543 -33.29 0.74 -24.73
C VAL A 543 -32.02 1.60 -24.70
N LEU A 544 -31.89 2.57 -25.61
CA LEU A 544 -30.72 3.44 -25.76
C LEU A 544 -30.95 4.86 -25.21
N GLU A 545 -31.84 4.99 -24.23
CA GLU A 545 -31.98 6.22 -23.46
C GLU A 545 -30.70 6.53 -22.67
N ARG A 546 -30.56 7.79 -22.23
CA ARG A 546 -29.40 8.22 -21.46
C ARG A 546 -29.31 7.44 -20.16
N MET A 547 -28.09 7.06 -19.77
CA MET A 547 -27.91 6.34 -18.51
C MET A 547 -28.31 7.22 -17.31
N PRO A 548 -29.02 6.66 -16.31
CA PRO A 548 -29.31 7.36 -15.08
C PRO A 548 -28.04 7.82 -14.36
N VAL A 549 -28.13 8.94 -13.63
CA VAL A 549 -27.02 9.44 -12.82
C VAL A 549 -26.74 8.44 -11.70
N MET A 550 -25.53 7.88 -11.70
CA MET A 550 -25.10 6.95 -10.66
C MET A 550 -25.09 7.66 -9.30
N GLY A 551 -25.78 7.10 -8.31
CA GLY A 551 -25.80 7.63 -6.95
C GLY A 551 -24.39 7.67 -6.35
N LYS A 552 -24.13 8.65 -5.46
CA LYS A 552 -22.89 8.70 -4.66
C LYS A 552 -22.90 7.56 -3.66
N ASN A 553 -22.49 6.37 -4.05
CA ASN A 553 -22.26 5.29 -3.11
C ASN A 553 -20.81 5.30 -2.63
N SER A 554 -20.68 5.21 -1.30
CA SER A 554 -19.50 5.10 -0.44
C SER A 554 -18.32 4.29 -0.97
N PRO A 555 -17.10 4.54 -0.43
CA PRO A 555 -15.86 4.05 -1.00
C PRO A 555 -15.71 2.53 -0.85
N GLY A 556 -15.13 1.91 -1.87
CA GLY A 556 -14.28 0.73 -1.76
C GLY A 556 -14.92 -0.54 -1.21
N HIS A 557 -15.04 -1.55 -2.06
CA HIS A 557 -15.07 -2.94 -1.60
C HIS A 557 -13.78 -3.25 -0.82
N THR A 558 -13.86 -3.16 0.51
CA THR A 558 -13.08 -3.99 1.43
C THR A 558 -14.08 -4.71 2.32
N ASN A 559 -14.00 -6.04 2.31
CA ASN A 559 -14.81 -6.99 3.06
C ASN A 559 -15.03 -6.61 4.53
N GLY A 560 -16.22 -6.93 5.06
CA GLY A 560 -16.39 -7.28 6.47
C GLY A 560 -17.41 -6.46 7.25
N ASP A 561 -18.45 -7.17 7.69
CA ASP A 561 -19.26 -6.96 8.89
C ASP A 561 -20.53 -6.08 8.85
N THR A 562 -21.58 -6.76 9.28
CA THR A 562 -22.99 -6.37 9.36
C THR A 562 -23.30 -6.09 10.83
N SER A 563 -23.70 -4.87 11.14
CA SER A 563 -24.50 -4.48 12.31
C SER A 563 -24.97 -3.05 12.04
N GLY A 564 -26.24 -2.70 11.92
CA GLY A 564 -27.43 -3.20 12.59
C GLY A 564 -27.84 -2.14 13.59
N GLU A 565 -28.53 -1.07 13.16
CA GLU A 565 -29.33 -0.22 14.07
C GLU A 565 -30.40 0.60 13.33
N ASN A 566 -31.64 0.37 13.75
CA ASN A 566 -32.88 1.02 13.32
C ASN A 566 -32.99 2.45 13.88
N LYS A 567 -33.55 3.37 13.09
CA LYS A 567 -34.36 4.47 13.64
C LYS A 567 -35.38 4.99 12.62
N GLU A 568 -36.65 4.82 12.95
CA GLU A 568 -37.82 5.40 12.27
C GLU A 568 -37.81 6.95 12.34
N PRO A 569 -38.46 7.64 11.37
CA PRO A 569 -38.65 9.09 11.38
C PRO A 569 -40.06 9.49 11.87
N ASP A 570 -40.16 10.64 12.55
CA ASP A 570 -41.44 11.31 12.87
C ASP A 570 -41.50 12.70 12.18
N PRO A 571 -42.66 13.17 11.68
CA PRO A 571 -42.78 14.23 10.67
C PRO A 571 -43.21 15.58 11.27
N SER A 572 -42.92 16.70 10.59
CA SER A 572 -43.78 17.90 10.58
C SER A 572 -43.24 19.05 9.71
N LYS A 573 -43.89 19.31 8.56
CA LYS A 573 -44.78 20.48 8.35
C LYS A 573 -45.23 20.63 6.88
N PRO A 574 -46.46 21.13 6.64
CA PRO A 574 -47.17 20.99 5.36
C PRO A 574 -47.14 22.28 4.51
N LYS A 575 -47.40 22.13 3.21
CA LYS A 575 -47.89 23.20 2.30
C LYS A 575 -48.89 22.61 1.28
N PRO A 576 -49.78 23.44 0.70
CA PRO A 576 -51.21 23.12 0.53
C PRO A 576 -51.59 22.52 -0.84
N VAL A 577 -52.82 22.01 -0.84
CA VAL A 577 -53.55 21.27 -1.89
C VAL A 577 -54.37 22.22 -2.78
N GLU A 578 -54.36 21.94 -4.09
CA GLU A 578 -55.50 21.98 -5.05
C GLU A 578 -55.16 20.88 -6.10
N ALA A 579 -55.69 19.64 -6.07
CA ALA A 579 -57.06 19.14 -6.34
C ALA A 579 -57.64 19.65 -7.68
N GLY A 580 -58.01 18.86 -8.69
CA GLY A 580 -58.10 17.40 -8.94
C GLY A 580 -58.10 17.17 -10.48
N LEU A 581 -58.39 16.00 -11.07
CA LEU A 581 -59.07 14.79 -10.60
C LEU A 581 -58.97 13.69 -11.70
N LEU A 582 -59.06 12.41 -11.28
CA LEU A 582 -59.39 11.15 -11.99
C LEU A 582 -58.23 10.36 -12.64
N SER A 583 -58.04 9.05 -12.46
CA SER A 583 -58.66 8.00 -11.62
C SER A 583 -57.83 6.71 -11.75
N GLU A 584 -57.54 6.05 -10.63
CA GLU A 584 -57.01 4.66 -10.52
C GLU A 584 -58.07 3.60 -10.95
N PRO A 585 -57.74 2.30 -11.24
CA PRO A 585 -57.07 1.41 -10.28
C PRO A 585 -56.05 0.39 -10.83
N ALA A 586 -55.14 -0.01 -9.95
CA ALA A 586 -54.29 -1.20 -10.05
C ALA A 586 -55.05 -2.48 -9.67
N SER A 587 -54.67 -3.62 -10.28
CA SER A 587 -54.54 -4.99 -9.74
C SER A 587 -55.01 -6.08 -10.71
N GLN A 588 -54.10 -7.00 -11.10
CA GLN A 588 -54.32 -8.42 -11.47
C GLN A 588 -53.16 -8.94 -12.35
N VAL A 589 -52.02 -9.34 -11.77
CA VAL A 589 -51.20 -10.47 -12.25
C VAL A 589 -50.36 -10.98 -11.06
N CYS A 590 -50.96 -11.80 -10.18
CA CYS A 590 -50.21 -12.64 -9.24
C CYS A 590 -50.91 -13.93 -8.77
N ASP A 591 -52.17 -14.22 -9.15
CA ASP A 591 -52.90 -15.40 -8.65
C ASP A 591 -53.32 -16.38 -9.76
N LEU A 592 -52.37 -17.13 -10.35
CA LEU A 592 -52.73 -18.22 -11.25
C LEU A 592 -51.74 -19.39 -11.33
N LEU A 593 -51.21 -19.87 -10.19
CA LEU A 593 -50.50 -21.17 -10.15
C LEU A 593 -50.82 -22.04 -8.92
N ASP A 594 -51.81 -21.68 -8.09
CA ASP A 594 -52.16 -22.39 -6.84
C ASP A 594 -53.51 -23.14 -6.90
N LEU A 595 -53.93 -23.60 -8.08
CA LEU A 595 -55.17 -24.36 -8.25
C LEU A 595 -54.93 -25.61 -9.10
N LEU A 596 -54.28 -26.62 -8.51
CA LEU A 596 -54.42 -28.06 -8.84
C LEU A 596 -53.55 -28.92 -7.90
N GLY A 597 -53.99 -29.13 -6.66
CA GLY A 597 -53.74 -30.37 -5.92
C GLY A 597 -55.02 -31.22 -5.94
N GLY A 598 -55.06 -32.55 -5.89
CA GLY A 598 -54.11 -33.64 -5.72
C GLY A 598 -54.93 -34.92 -5.43
N THR A 599 -54.35 -36.13 -5.58
CA THR A 599 -54.84 -37.36 -4.91
C THR A 599 -53.71 -38.41 -4.76
N ASP A 600 -53.33 -38.68 -3.50
CA ASP A 600 -52.93 -39.93 -2.80
C ASP A 600 -52.63 -41.22 -3.60
N THR A 601 -51.70 -42.15 -3.29
CA THR A 601 -50.74 -42.52 -2.20
C THR A 601 -49.82 -43.69 -2.74
N PRO A 602 -49.03 -44.47 -1.96
CA PRO A 602 -47.59 -44.31 -1.61
C PRO A 602 -46.65 -45.48 -2.09
N LEU A 603 -45.30 -45.37 -1.96
CA LEU A 603 -44.32 -46.43 -1.57
C LEU A 603 -42.83 -46.13 -1.96
N GLN A 604 -41.95 -46.07 -0.93
CA GLN A 604 -40.54 -46.52 -0.72
C GLN A 604 -39.41 -46.55 -1.83
N PRO A 605 -38.10 -46.67 -1.45
CA PRO A 605 -36.96 -46.02 -2.13
C PRO A 605 -35.95 -46.92 -2.91
N ASN A 606 -35.15 -46.26 -3.78
CA ASN A 606 -33.86 -46.63 -4.42
C ASN A 606 -33.87 -47.74 -5.52
N PRO A 607 -32.83 -47.91 -6.39
CA PRO A 607 -31.57 -47.17 -6.62
C PRO A 607 -31.20 -46.88 -8.12
N ALA A 608 -30.01 -46.30 -8.34
CA ALA A 608 -29.37 -45.82 -9.58
C ALA A 608 -29.34 -46.75 -10.83
N PRO A 609 -29.08 -46.19 -12.04
CA PRO A 609 -28.44 -46.93 -13.11
C PRO A 609 -27.07 -46.36 -13.53
N THR A 610 -26.18 -47.30 -13.75
CA THR A 610 -24.83 -47.25 -14.31
C THR A 610 -24.89 -47.01 -15.83
N SER A 611 -24.01 -46.19 -16.38
CA SER A 611 -23.65 -46.28 -17.81
C SER A 611 -22.19 -45.87 -18.07
N THR A 612 -21.49 -46.80 -18.70
CA THR A 612 -20.13 -46.79 -19.26
C THR A 612 -19.78 -45.57 -20.14
N PRO A 613 -18.55 -45.02 -20.11
CA PRO A 613 -18.10 -44.07 -21.11
C PRO A 613 -17.45 -44.80 -22.31
N THR A 614 -17.95 -44.48 -23.50
CA THR A 614 -17.36 -44.77 -24.80
C THR A 614 -16.13 -43.89 -25.05
N THR A 615 -15.06 -44.52 -25.56
CA THR A 615 -13.81 -43.93 -26.06
C THR A 615 -14.03 -42.96 -27.23
N THR A 616 -13.48 -41.75 -27.12
CA THR A 616 -13.22 -40.85 -28.26
C THR A 616 -11.76 -40.38 -28.27
N SER A 617 -11.20 -40.49 -29.47
CA SER A 617 -9.84 -40.29 -29.98
C SER A 617 -8.97 -39.17 -29.40
N SER A 618 -7.74 -39.54 -29.05
CA SER A 618 -6.64 -38.75 -28.51
C SER A 618 -5.65 -38.23 -29.57
N THR A 619 -6.12 -37.52 -30.60
CA THR A 619 -5.25 -37.09 -31.71
C THR A 619 -4.71 -35.66 -31.61
N ASP A 620 -5.28 -34.79 -30.79
CA ASP A 620 -4.94 -33.35 -30.85
C ASP A 620 -3.85 -32.90 -29.85
N LEU A 621 -3.37 -33.80 -28.98
CA LEU A 621 -2.36 -33.49 -27.94
C LEU A 621 -0.94 -33.93 -28.29
N LEU A 622 -0.78 -34.78 -29.32
CA LEU A 622 0.54 -35.26 -29.78
C LEU A 622 1.26 -34.23 -30.66
N ASP A 623 0.52 -33.32 -31.31
CA ASP A 623 1.08 -32.31 -32.23
C ASP A 623 1.84 -31.20 -31.48
N LEU A 624 1.54 -30.98 -30.19
CA LEU A 624 2.21 -29.98 -29.35
C LEU A 624 3.55 -30.45 -28.75
N LEU A 625 3.90 -31.74 -28.91
CA LEU A 625 5.07 -32.38 -28.29
C LEU A 625 6.23 -32.68 -29.25
N GLY A 626 6.19 -32.17 -30.49
CA GLY A 626 7.35 -32.19 -31.39
C GLY A 626 7.93 -33.58 -31.63
N GLY A 627 7.07 -34.59 -31.87
CA GLY A 627 7.51 -35.92 -32.31
C GLY A 627 8.25 -36.77 -31.27
N LEU A 628 8.06 -36.52 -29.96
CA LEU A 628 8.59 -37.39 -28.91
C LEU A 628 7.65 -38.59 -28.67
N ASP A 629 8.17 -39.81 -28.81
CA ASP A 629 7.48 -41.07 -28.47
C ASP A 629 7.29 -41.20 -26.94
N VAL A 630 6.25 -40.57 -26.41
CA VAL A 630 5.86 -40.63 -25.00
C VAL A 630 4.41 -41.08 -24.90
N GLN A 631 4.14 -42.09 -24.07
CA GLN A 631 2.80 -42.65 -23.90
C GLN A 631 2.16 -42.08 -22.63
N LEU A 632 1.02 -41.39 -22.78
CA LEU A 632 0.21 -40.85 -21.69
C LEU A 632 -0.91 -41.83 -21.35
N GLN A 633 -0.99 -42.26 -20.09
CA GLN A 633 -2.07 -43.14 -19.62
C GLN A 633 -2.86 -42.43 -18.52
N MET A 634 -4.16 -42.19 -18.78
CA MET A 634 -5.09 -41.66 -17.78
C MET A 634 -5.58 -42.77 -16.86
N LYS A 635 -5.55 -42.53 -15.54
CA LYS A 635 -6.00 -43.50 -14.53
C LYS A 635 -7.01 -42.85 -13.59
N ALA A 636 -8.01 -43.62 -13.15
CA ALA A 636 -8.95 -43.18 -12.13
C ALA A 636 -8.21 -42.89 -10.80
N PRO A 637 -8.63 -41.86 -10.04
CA PRO A 637 -7.98 -41.51 -8.77
C PRO A 637 -8.16 -42.65 -7.76
N SER A 638 -7.07 -43.33 -7.42
CA SER A 638 -7.04 -44.32 -6.33
C SER A 638 -6.58 -43.65 -5.03
N GLY A 639 -7.18 -44.02 -3.89
CA GLY A 639 -7.04 -43.37 -2.58
C GLY A 639 -5.63 -43.32 -1.94
N ASN A 640 -4.57 -43.69 -2.66
CA ASN A 640 -3.18 -43.64 -2.19
C ASN A 640 -2.39 -42.43 -2.73
N VAL A 641 -3.04 -41.44 -3.36
CA VAL A 641 -2.39 -40.24 -3.92
C VAL A 641 -2.78 -39.02 -3.10
N ILE A 642 -1.78 -38.39 -2.47
CA ILE A 642 -1.96 -37.18 -1.63
C ILE A 642 -1.60 -35.95 -2.48
N PRO A 643 -2.45 -34.91 -2.53
CA PRO A 643 -2.15 -33.67 -3.26
C PRO A 643 -0.97 -32.91 -2.62
N ALA A 644 -0.14 -32.28 -3.46
CA ALA A 644 0.91 -31.39 -2.96
C ALA A 644 0.26 -30.23 -2.18
N HIS A 645 0.80 -29.93 -0.98
CA HIS A 645 0.28 -28.94 -0.03
C HIS A 645 -1.05 -29.25 0.67
N GLY A 646 -1.61 -30.46 0.54
CA GLY A 646 -2.67 -30.95 1.43
C GLY A 646 -4.02 -30.24 1.33
N LEU A 647 -4.23 -29.40 0.31
CA LEU A 647 -5.48 -28.69 0.06
C LEU A 647 -5.96 -29.02 -1.37
N GLY A 648 -6.93 -29.93 -1.49
CA GLY A 648 -7.59 -30.28 -2.76
C GLY A 648 -8.07 -31.74 -2.84
N GLN A 649 -9.05 -32.02 -3.69
CA GLN A 649 -9.50 -33.38 -4.02
C GLN A 649 -8.92 -33.76 -5.39
N VAL A 650 -8.16 -34.86 -5.49
CA VAL A 650 -7.56 -35.32 -6.74
C VAL A 650 -8.65 -35.90 -7.65
N THR A 651 -9.00 -35.19 -8.72
CA THR A 651 -10.03 -35.61 -9.67
C THR A 651 -9.49 -36.54 -10.77
N GLN A 652 -8.21 -36.44 -11.13
CA GLN A 652 -7.60 -37.26 -12.17
C GLN A 652 -6.10 -37.46 -11.96
N THR A 653 -5.56 -38.61 -12.35
CA THR A 653 -4.11 -38.90 -12.30
C THR A 653 -3.61 -39.32 -13.68
N VAL A 654 -2.54 -38.69 -14.14
CA VAL A 654 -1.89 -39.00 -15.43
C VAL A 654 -0.52 -39.60 -15.18
N VAL A 655 -0.28 -40.80 -15.70
CA VAL A 655 1.03 -41.47 -15.66
C VAL A 655 1.70 -41.26 -17.01
N LEU A 656 2.91 -40.70 -16.97
CA LEU A 656 3.70 -40.37 -18.14
C LEU A 656 4.82 -41.39 -18.27
N ASN A 657 4.70 -42.30 -19.24
CA ASN A 657 5.66 -43.39 -19.44
C ASN A 657 6.70 -42.96 -20.47
N ASN A 658 7.94 -42.74 -20.01
CA ASN A 658 9.07 -42.27 -20.83
C ASN A 658 10.11 -43.40 -20.99
N PRO A 659 9.89 -44.36 -21.92
CA PRO A 659 10.76 -45.52 -22.08
C PRO A 659 12.19 -45.15 -22.51
N ASN A 660 12.37 -44.00 -23.17
CA ASN A 660 13.65 -43.57 -23.75
C ASN A 660 14.45 -42.59 -22.87
N LYS A 661 13.97 -42.26 -21.65
CA LYS A 661 14.60 -41.28 -20.73
C LYS A 661 14.93 -39.92 -21.38
N ALA A 662 14.09 -39.44 -22.30
CA ALA A 662 14.28 -38.13 -22.93
C ALA A 662 14.11 -36.99 -21.92
N SER A 663 14.89 -35.89 -22.05
CA SER A 663 14.78 -34.73 -21.16
C SER A 663 13.49 -33.94 -21.42
N LEU A 664 12.63 -33.82 -20.42
CA LEU A 664 11.36 -33.10 -20.52
C LEU A 664 11.57 -31.61 -20.17
N PRO A 665 11.02 -30.66 -20.96
CA PRO A 665 11.10 -29.23 -20.67
C PRO A 665 10.23 -28.83 -19.45
N CYS A 666 10.73 -27.88 -18.64
CA CYS A 666 10.19 -27.49 -17.34
C CYS A 666 8.73 -26.96 -17.35
N LEU A 667 8.23 -26.51 -18.51
CA LEU A 667 6.85 -26.01 -18.70
C LEU A 667 5.76 -27.08 -18.45
N PHE A 668 6.10 -28.37 -18.59
CA PHE A 668 5.15 -29.46 -18.37
C PHE A 668 4.77 -29.65 -16.89
N LEU A 669 5.68 -29.32 -15.97
CA LEU A 669 5.47 -29.47 -14.51
C LEU A 669 4.56 -28.38 -13.93
N CYS A 670 4.60 -27.16 -14.47
CA CYS A 670 3.83 -26.03 -13.93
C CYS A 670 2.35 -26.09 -14.33
N SER A 671 2.05 -26.59 -15.53
CA SER A 671 0.70 -26.57 -16.10
C SER A 671 -0.26 -27.59 -15.45
N CYS A 672 0.27 -28.64 -14.81
CA CYS A 672 -0.53 -29.62 -14.07
C CYS A 672 -0.91 -29.18 -12.64
N LEU A 673 -0.39 -28.04 -12.17
CA LEU A 673 -0.63 -27.50 -10.82
C LEU A 673 -1.67 -26.36 -10.81
N SER A 674 -2.07 -25.86 -11.98
CA SER A 674 -3.02 -24.75 -12.12
C SER A 674 -4.24 -25.20 -12.92
N HIS A 675 -5.04 -26.10 -12.36
CA HIS A 675 -6.47 -26.22 -12.66
C HIS A 675 -7.22 -26.91 -11.53
#